data_AF-A0A368Z4A9-F1
#
_entry.id   AF-A0A368Z4A9-F1
#
_cell.length_a   1.000
_cell.length_b   1.000
_cell.length_c   1.000
_cell.angle_alpha   90.00
_cell.angle_beta   90.00
_cell.angle_gamma   90.00
#
_symmetry.space_group_name_H-M   'P 1'
#
loop_
_entity.id
_entity.type
_entity.pdbx_description
1 polymer ?
#
loop_
_entity_poly.entity_id
_entity_poly.type
_entity_poly.pdbx_seq_one_letter_code
_entity_poly.pdbx_strand_id
1 'polypeptide(L)'
;MNFRVLLLFAALGLSACNGSGSSDSSTTATSTFDAESAAAQAKLDGLNADIGQKTAALTAAGTKLTETEQADAALSAKIQQGEEQLAGLLVAAAAKTGEVETASTTLKERRDELAGLEGPNGRIEILSREIADLEKTRDGLAGIKDGDPGEIARLKGDREDLEKRLLELKGDPNGANDEKRLGTIKLAEKELSARTNELTALTGDPKDPQKPGKIKLAMDTLATYEGTGGKIEVAKTELARLDKLKNDALEDTKTAKLEAVRIRSSALIETGQFAEAAKILEAAGLTTDGPALRIVEAFVKDGKIIEAAGELTKLAPRKSVAALYTRAGMDQEAYKLYAPPDFQLVDKTEYDGSAGAQLTAAVDEKPSVKRQKMMLNGKTFWYTASAGHLTAFAKSPEKQDPQASIFYTAYTRDDLPKEDRPVTFFFNGGPGASSIYLHLTSWAPKRLVIDAPKVKPEWADNPPEKFNQVDDKESLMDKTDLVFVDIIPGTGYSQAIAPNTNQSFWDVTADVQLSHRFIQRYVNYNQRQESPKYLYGESYAGGTRVPKLARAMEEAGEKGFDASQAGARTKVLTGVVFHSPGFYAGDNDAAMLPTTAMTAIAIKKITIPATTTLDVYAQELRGFMTDTYLPARASKKNVDISKYTGSSSSAAKDLLPDVVFNTYDARMYLLRGHEFDPVAGPRETPWYNIDFFEERAFYNAITVLLPRDTNYKATSSYINASWNSWYHPSAGAFESWKGGELRNGLSDIVAALGMNPSLKLLTVHGYYDTATPFYRTELDLKGVEIDPVKKTTLLDRIPVKNFEGGHMIYYSEKAREPLKRTLDEFYDAPPYGTGPTIVKALDLVTAAPVQGAPVPAVALH
;
A
#
# COMPACT_ATOMS: atom_id res chain seq x y z
N MET A 1 75.87 29.79 24.99
CA MET A 1 76.99 28.84 25.23
C MET A 1 77.14 28.05 23.95
N ASN A 2 78.01 28.51 23.05
CA ASN A 2 79.43 28.16 22.97
C ASN A 2 79.64 26.65 22.90
N PHE A 3 80.51 26.15 22.06
CA PHE A 3 81.33 26.67 20.98
C PHE A 3 81.89 25.37 20.50
N ARG A 4 82.01 25.27 19.20
CA ARG A 4 83.06 24.45 18.68
C ARG A 4 82.83 22.93 18.84
N VAL A 5 82.88 22.24 17.70
CA VAL A 5 84.19 21.83 17.22
C VAL A 5 84.76 21.01 18.34
N LEU A 6 84.64 19.73 18.10
CA LEU A 6 85.76 19.10 17.44
C LEU A 6 86.22 18.15 18.53
N LEU A 7 86.66 16.98 18.21
CA LEU A 7 87.00 16.47 16.94
C LEU A 7 86.13 15.22 16.81
N LEU A 8 86.20 14.50 15.71
CA LEU A 8 86.96 13.27 15.75
C LEU A 8 86.81 12.55 17.12
N PHE A 9 86.32 11.34 17.15
CA PHE A 9 86.73 10.32 16.23
C PHE A 9 85.44 9.57 15.96
N ALA A 10 84.86 9.73 14.76
CA ALA A 10 85.47 9.23 13.56
C ALA A 10 85.91 7.79 13.77
N ALA A 11 85.46 6.97 12.82
CA ALA A 11 86.05 5.69 12.55
C ALA A 11 85.60 4.66 13.61
N LEU A 12 84.78 3.68 13.32
CA LEU A 12 84.54 2.96 12.09
C LEU A 12 83.36 2.03 12.40
N GLY A 13 82.57 1.69 11.39
CA GLY A 13 81.85 0.42 11.44
C GLY A 13 82.83 -0.76 11.43
N LEU A 14 82.31 -1.91 11.87
CA LEU A 14 82.83 -3.29 11.77
C LEU A 14 83.68 -3.76 12.98
N SER A 15 83.22 -4.75 13.75
CA SER A 15 83.29 -6.23 13.51
C SER A 15 84.75 -6.71 13.52
N ALA A 16 85.21 -7.77 14.19
CA ALA A 16 84.60 -9.00 14.65
C ALA A 16 85.59 -9.75 15.60
N CYS A 17 85.15 -10.92 16.09
CA CYS A 17 85.91 -12.14 16.41
C CYS A 17 86.28 -12.44 17.88
N ASN A 18 85.62 -13.52 18.37
CA ASN A 18 86.17 -14.78 18.93
C ASN A 18 87.43 -14.70 19.82
N GLY A 19 87.51 -15.34 20.98
CA GLY A 19 86.65 -16.32 21.65
C GLY A 19 87.44 -17.05 22.75
N SER A 20 86.74 -17.98 23.41
CA SER A 20 87.24 -19.10 24.25
C SER A 20 87.70 -18.81 25.70
N GLY A 21 87.14 -19.59 26.63
CA GLY A 21 87.89 -20.18 27.76
C GLY A 21 87.64 -19.63 29.17
N SER A 22 86.69 -20.25 29.88
CA SER A 22 86.65 -20.56 31.34
C SER A 22 87.29 -19.62 32.37
N SER A 23 86.47 -19.10 33.31
CA SER A 23 86.62 -19.21 34.79
C SER A 23 85.62 -18.31 35.53
N ASP A 24 85.26 -18.70 36.75
CA ASP A 24 84.56 -17.93 37.80
C ASP A 24 83.04 -17.69 37.67
N SER A 25 82.29 -18.55 38.39
CA SER A 25 80.84 -18.47 38.56
C SER A 25 80.46 -17.55 39.71
N SER A 26 80.32 -16.26 39.40
CA SER A 26 79.57 -15.29 40.21
C SER A 26 78.96 -14.24 39.26
N THR A 27 77.72 -13.81 39.53
CA THR A 27 76.90 -12.82 38.78
C THR A 27 76.18 -13.29 37.51
N THR A 28 75.10 -14.05 37.67
CA THR A 28 74.10 -14.35 36.61
C THR A 28 72.69 -14.08 37.12
N ALA A 29 72.26 -12.81 37.05
CA ALA A 29 70.86 -12.37 37.12
C ALA A 29 70.68 -10.88 36.68
N THR A 30 71.37 -10.45 35.61
CA THR A 30 71.32 -9.05 35.12
C THR A 30 71.28 -8.91 33.59
N SER A 31 71.07 -9.97 32.80
CA SER A 31 71.28 -9.94 31.33
C SER A 31 70.05 -10.09 30.42
N THR A 32 68.82 -10.00 30.93
CA THR A 32 67.60 -9.88 30.09
C THR A 32 67.03 -8.45 30.01
N PHE A 33 67.48 -7.53 30.87
CA PHE A 33 67.01 -6.14 30.91
C PHE A 33 67.76 -5.21 29.92
N ASP A 34 69.03 -5.52 29.63
CA ASP A 34 69.87 -4.70 28.74
C ASP A 34 69.56 -4.88 27.24
N ALA A 35 68.96 -6.01 26.85
CA ALA A 35 68.60 -6.29 25.45
C ALA A 35 67.32 -5.56 24.98
N GLU A 36 66.33 -5.38 25.86
CA GLU A 36 65.10 -4.63 25.53
C GLU A 36 65.32 -3.11 25.59
N SER A 37 66.23 -2.63 26.44
CA SER A 37 66.64 -1.23 26.54
C SER A 37 67.33 -0.72 25.26
N ALA A 38 68.20 -1.54 24.65
CA ALA A 38 68.89 -1.19 23.40
C ALA A 38 67.94 -1.12 22.18
N ALA A 39 66.89 -1.95 22.14
CA ALA A 39 65.89 -1.93 21.08
C ALA A 39 64.95 -0.71 21.17
N ALA A 40 64.64 -0.26 22.39
CA ALA A 40 63.84 0.94 22.63
C ALA A 40 64.60 2.23 22.28
N GLN A 41 65.90 2.30 22.58
CA GLN A 41 66.73 3.47 22.26
C GLN A 41 66.91 3.67 20.75
N ALA A 42 67.12 2.58 19.98
CA ALA A 42 67.22 2.66 18.52
C ALA A 42 65.92 3.14 17.84
N LYS A 43 64.76 2.84 18.44
CA LYS A 43 63.45 3.28 17.93
C LYS A 43 63.18 4.76 18.27
N LEU A 44 63.67 5.23 19.42
CA LEU A 44 63.58 6.62 19.86
C LEU A 44 64.48 7.54 19.02
N ASP A 45 65.68 7.09 18.65
CA ASP A 45 66.62 7.84 17.82
C ASP A 45 66.12 8.00 16.36
N GLY A 46 65.43 6.99 15.83
CA GLY A 46 64.77 7.07 14.51
C GLY A 46 63.58 8.05 14.48
N LEU A 47 62.79 8.10 15.55
CA LEU A 47 61.68 9.06 15.70
C LEU A 47 62.17 10.51 15.86
N ASN A 48 63.27 10.72 16.60
CA ASN A 48 63.85 12.05 16.76
C ASN A 48 64.48 12.59 15.46
N ALA A 49 65.03 11.73 14.60
CA ALA A 49 65.52 12.12 13.28
C ALA A 49 64.39 12.51 12.31
N ASP A 50 63.27 11.79 12.34
CA ASP A 50 62.08 12.10 11.52
C ASP A 50 61.40 13.40 11.98
N ILE A 51 61.33 13.64 13.31
CA ILE A 51 60.84 14.89 13.89
C ILE A 51 61.77 16.07 13.55
N GLY A 52 63.09 15.85 13.54
CA GLY A 52 64.08 16.86 13.15
C GLY A 52 63.96 17.27 11.68
N GLN A 53 63.83 16.31 10.76
CA GLN A 53 63.60 16.58 9.33
C GLN A 53 62.27 17.31 9.08
N LYS A 54 61.20 16.91 9.76
CA LYS A 54 59.89 17.55 9.64
C LYS A 54 59.85 18.94 10.26
N THR A 55 60.59 19.19 11.35
CA THR A 55 60.70 20.52 11.98
C THR A 55 61.56 21.48 11.14
N ALA A 56 62.62 20.99 10.48
CA ALA A 56 63.40 21.78 9.53
C ALA A 56 62.62 22.09 8.24
N ALA A 57 61.80 21.15 7.76
CA ALA A 57 60.89 21.37 6.64
C ALA A 57 59.77 22.37 6.99
N LEU A 58 59.22 22.31 8.22
CA LEU A 58 58.23 23.30 8.70
C LEU A 58 58.84 24.68 8.95
N THR A 59 60.08 24.76 9.44
CA THR A 59 60.77 26.05 9.64
C THR A 59 61.14 26.69 8.30
N ALA A 60 61.59 25.89 7.32
CA ALA A 60 61.84 26.36 5.95
C ALA A 60 60.54 26.77 5.21
N ALA A 61 59.40 26.15 5.55
CA ALA A 61 58.08 26.57 5.07
C ALA A 61 57.55 27.83 5.79
N GLY A 62 57.86 28.00 7.08
CA GLY A 62 57.45 29.14 7.90
C GLY A 62 58.18 30.45 7.56
N THR A 63 59.46 30.41 7.21
CA THR A 63 60.23 31.64 6.84
C THR A 63 59.95 32.13 5.43
N LYS A 64 59.26 31.35 4.58
CA LYS A 64 58.71 31.82 3.30
C LYS A 64 57.30 32.40 3.40
N LEU A 65 56.69 32.35 4.60
CA LEU A 65 55.33 32.86 4.83
C LEU A 65 55.29 34.33 5.30
N THR A 66 56.44 34.99 5.47
CA THR A 66 56.54 36.43 5.78
C THR A 66 56.96 37.31 4.59
N GLU A 67 57.08 36.74 3.38
CA GLU A 67 57.34 37.49 2.13
C GLU A 67 56.16 37.44 1.13
N THR A 68 55.00 36.93 1.57
CA THR A 68 53.78 36.86 0.74
C THR A 68 52.65 37.76 1.27
N GLU A 69 52.96 38.82 2.02
CA GLU A 69 52.02 39.94 2.23
C GLU A 69 52.23 41.06 1.20
N GLN A 70 53.25 40.98 0.36
CA GLN A 70 53.50 41.93 -0.75
C GLN A 70 53.11 41.41 -2.14
N ALA A 71 52.68 40.15 -2.27
CA ALA A 71 52.21 39.58 -3.54
C ALA A 71 50.70 39.77 -3.80
N ASP A 72 49.90 40.00 -2.74
CA ASP A 72 48.43 40.11 -2.86
C ASP A 72 47.96 41.44 -3.47
N ALA A 73 48.75 42.51 -3.34
CA ALA A 73 48.51 43.77 -4.04
C ALA A 73 48.87 43.71 -5.54
N ALA A 74 49.84 42.86 -5.93
CA ALA A 74 50.26 42.70 -7.32
C ALA A 74 49.34 41.75 -8.11
N LEU A 75 48.66 40.81 -7.43
CA LEU A 75 47.70 39.90 -8.06
C LEU A 75 46.39 40.61 -8.39
N SER A 76 45.91 41.52 -7.54
CA SER A 76 44.71 42.32 -7.83
C SER A 76 44.88 43.24 -9.04
N ALA A 77 46.07 43.82 -9.23
CA ALA A 77 46.39 44.62 -10.43
C ALA A 77 46.53 43.76 -11.70
N LYS A 78 47.03 42.52 -11.60
CA LYS A 78 47.11 41.58 -12.73
C LYS A 78 45.77 40.98 -13.13
N ILE A 79 44.84 40.81 -12.19
CA ILE A 79 43.46 40.37 -12.47
C ILE A 79 42.73 41.43 -13.29
N GLN A 80 42.85 42.71 -12.91
CA GLN A 80 42.23 43.82 -13.65
C GLN A 80 42.80 43.97 -15.08
N GLN A 81 44.11 43.74 -15.24
CA GLN A 81 44.77 43.72 -16.56
C GLN A 81 44.40 42.48 -17.40
N GLY A 82 44.11 41.35 -16.74
CA GLY A 82 43.65 40.11 -17.37
C GLY A 82 42.21 40.18 -17.86
N GLU A 83 41.34 40.91 -17.16
CA GLU A 83 39.94 41.16 -17.58
C GLU A 83 39.87 42.06 -18.83
N GLU A 84 40.75 43.07 -18.95
CA GLU A 84 40.87 43.89 -20.16
C GLU A 84 41.46 43.10 -21.36
N GLN A 85 42.39 42.17 -21.12
CA GLN A 85 42.93 41.29 -22.16
C GLN A 85 41.94 40.20 -22.60
N LEU A 86 41.09 39.71 -21.70
CA LEU A 86 40.03 38.74 -22.02
C LEU A 86 38.93 39.37 -22.89
N ALA A 87 38.63 40.66 -22.70
CA ALA A 87 37.74 41.43 -23.58
C ALA A 87 38.32 41.58 -25.01
N GLY A 88 39.66 41.63 -25.15
CA GLY A 88 40.34 41.66 -26.45
C GLY A 88 40.44 40.29 -27.15
N LEU A 89 40.59 39.19 -26.38
CA LEU A 89 40.73 37.83 -26.93
C LEU A 89 39.40 37.23 -27.42
N LEU A 90 38.25 37.71 -26.92
CA LEU A 90 36.93 37.32 -27.42
C LEU A 90 36.63 37.80 -28.85
N VAL A 91 37.39 38.78 -29.38
CA VAL A 91 37.31 39.22 -30.78
C VAL A 91 38.17 38.35 -31.72
N ALA A 92 39.14 37.61 -31.18
CA ALA A 92 40.13 36.85 -31.98
C ALA A 92 39.80 35.36 -32.15
N ALA A 93 38.78 34.82 -31.48
CA ALA A 93 38.38 33.41 -31.55
C ALA A 93 37.53 33.06 -32.80
N ALA A 94 37.82 33.69 -33.94
CA ALA A 94 37.26 33.36 -35.25
C ALA A 94 38.37 32.94 -36.23
N ALA A 95 39.22 31.97 -35.85
CA ALA A 95 40.08 31.29 -36.83
C ALA A 95 40.69 29.99 -36.31
N LYS A 96 40.35 28.92 -37.05
CA LYS A 96 41.17 27.74 -37.39
C LYS A 96 41.36 26.61 -36.37
N THR A 97 40.73 25.51 -36.78
CA THR A 97 40.97 24.10 -36.53
C THR A 97 42.41 23.63 -36.74
N GLY A 98 42.90 22.81 -35.81
CA GLY A 98 44.03 21.91 -36.01
C GLY A 98 44.76 21.64 -34.71
N GLU A 99 44.29 20.67 -33.91
CA GLU A 99 45.06 19.93 -32.88
C GLU A 99 44.09 19.04 -32.07
N VAL A 100 43.72 17.87 -32.62
CA VAL A 100 42.95 16.84 -31.89
C VAL A 100 43.79 15.58 -31.62
N GLU A 101 44.97 15.46 -32.23
CA GLU A 101 45.80 14.25 -32.10
C GLU A 101 46.77 14.30 -30.91
N THR A 102 47.10 15.49 -30.40
CA THR A 102 48.03 15.66 -29.27
C THR A 102 47.38 15.44 -27.90
N ALA A 103 46.06 15.65 -27.77
CA ALA A 103 45.35 15.51 -26.50
C ALA A 103 45.03 14.05 -26.10
N SER A 104 44.96 13.14 -27.09
CA SER A 104 44.64 11.73 -26.84
C SER A 104 45.81 10.94 -26.24
N THR A 105 47.05 11.35 -26.51
CA THR A 105 48.26 10.68 -26.00
C THR A 105 48.52 11.05 -24.54
N THR A 106 48.37 12.33 -24.17
CA THR A 106 48.55 12.81 -22.79
C THR A 106 47.52 12.26 -21.80
N LEU A 107 46.29 11.97 -22.27
CA LEU A 107 45.25 11.37 -21.43
C LEU A 107 45.46 9.88 -21.18
N LYS A 108 46.12 9.17 -22.10
CA LYS A 108 46.46 7.76 -21.91
C LYS A 108 47.63 7.61 -20.92
N GLU A 109 48.65 8.46 -21.06
CA GLU A 109 49.80 8.51 -20.14
C GLU A 109 49.39 8.90 -18.70
N ARG A 110 48.48 9.88 -18.52
CA ARG A 110 47.96 10.22 -17.19
C ARG A 110 47.03 9.16 -16.59
N ARG A 111 46.35 8.35 -17.42
CA ARG A 111 45.48 7.28 -16.96
C ARG A 111 46.29 6.08 -16.46
N ASP A 112 47.41 5.79 -17.11
CA ASP A 112 48.32 4.73 -16.72
C ASP A 112 49.17 5.14 -15.49
N GLU A 113 49.51 6.43 -15.30
CA GLU A 113 50.07 6.96 -14.05
C GLU A 113 49.09 6.89 -12.86
N LEU A 114 47.78 7.05 -13.10
CA LEU A 114 46.74 6.94 -12.06
C LEU A 114 46.34 5.49 -11.74
N ALA A 115 46.53 4.55 -12.67
CA ALA A 115 46.31 3.13 -12.43
C ALA A 115 47.42 2.47 -11.59
N GLY A 116 48.61 3.10 -11.50
CA GLY A 116 49.72 2.67 -10.64
C GLY A 116 49.58 3.10 -9.16
N LEU A 117 48.54 3.85 -8.81
CA LEU A 117 48.20 4.24 -7.44
C LEU A 117 46.91 3.55 -7.01
N GLU A 118 46.99 2.28 -6.61
CA GLU A 118 45.88 1.55 -5.98
C GLU A 118 45.37 2.29 -4.71
N GLY A 119 44.37 3.16 -4.91
CA GLY A 119 43.14 3.23 -4.11
C GLY A 119 43.03 4.22 -2.92
N PRO A 120 42.15 5.24 -3.01
CA PRO A 120 41.60 6.01 -1.87
C PRO A 120 40.53 5.27 -1.03
N ASN A 121 40.05 4.11 -1.45
CA ASN A 121 39.06 3.32 -0.69
C ASN A 121 39.69 2.46 0.43
N GLY A 122 40.99 2.12 0.35
CA GLY A 122 41.66 1.35 1.40
C GLY A 122 41.88 2.13 2.69
N ARG A 123 42.20 3.43 2.60
CA ARG A 123 42.46 4.27 3.79
C ARG A 123 41.19 4.65 4.55
N ILE A 124 40.07 4.86 3.86
CA ILE A 124 38.77 5.16 4.49
C ILE A 124 38.23 3.92 5.20
N GLU A 125 38.36 2.73 4.60
CA GLU A 125 37.89 1.48 5.21
C GLU A 125 38.78 1.00 6.38
N ILE A 126 40.07 1.38 6.39
CA ILE A 126 40.98 1.21 7.52
C ILE A 126 40.62 2.18 8.65
N LEU A 127 40.39 3.47 8.34
CA LEU A 127 40.00 4.48 9.34
C LEU A 127 38.60 4.23 9.93
N SER A 128 37.63 3.75 9.14
CA SER A 128 36.31 3.36 9.64
C SER A 128 36.37 2.10 10.51
N ARG A 129 37.29 1.16 10.23
CA ARG A 129 37.56 0.01 11.12
C ARG A 129 38.27 0.44 12.40
N GLU A 130 39.25 1.34 12.32
CA GLU A 130 39.94 1.89 13.50
C GLU A 130 38.99 2.71 14.38
N ILE A 131 38.06 3.47 13.79
CA ILE A 131 37.00 4.18 14.54
C ILE A 131 36.02 3.18 15.17
N ALA A 132 35.58 2.15 14.44
CA ALA A 132 34.69 1.12 14.98
C ALA A 132 35.36 0.30 16.11
N ASP A 133 36.66 0.03 16.01
CA ASP A 133 37.44 -0.63 17.07
C ASP A 133 37.67 0.30 18.27
N LEU A 134 37.82 1.62 18.06
CA LEU A 134 37.88 2.61 19.13
C LEU A 134 36.52 2.79 19.83
N GLU A 135 35.41 2.70 19.10
CA GLU A 135 34.06 2.72 19.67
C GLU A 135 33.73 1.43 20.42
N LYS A 136 34.17 0.27 19.92
CA LYS A 136 34.08 -1.02 20.62
C LYS A 136 34.96 -1.06 21.87
N THR A 137 36.10 -0.37 21.86
CA THR A 137 36.97 -0.19 23.03
C THR A 137 36.34 0.79 24.04
N ARG A 138 35.70 1.88 23.58
CA ARG A 138 34.89 2.79 24.42
C ARG A 138 33.73 2.06 25.08
N ASP A 139 32.99 1.24 24.35
CA ASP A 139 31.81 0.53 24.84
C ASP A 139 32.21 -0.66 25.75
N GLY A 140 33.39 -1.27 25.50
CA GLY A 140 34.04 -2.20 26.43
C GLY A 140 34.56 -1.56 27.72
N LEU A 141 34.91 -0.27 27.69
CA LEU A 141 35.31 0.53 28.86
C LEU A 141 34.12 1.18 29.60
N ALA A 142 32.98 1.36 28.94
CA ALA A 142 31.72 1.77 29.58
C ALA A 142 31.08 0.64 30.43
N GLY A 143 31.46 -0.62 30.20
CA GLY A 143 31.12 -1.77 31.05
C GLY A 143 31.91 -1.86 32.39
N ILE A 144 32.79 -0.89 32.68
CA ILE A 144 33.60 -0.80 33.91
C ILE A 144 33.10 0.36 34.82
N LYS A 145 31.90 0.89 34.56
CA LYS A 145 31.34 2.03 35.32
C LYS A 145 30.56 1.67 36.59
N ASP A 146 30.40 0.39 36.92
CA ASP A 146 29.77 -0.05 38.17
C ASP A 146 30.79 -0.60 39.18
N GLY A 147 31.81 0.21 39.49
CA GLY A 147 32.53 0.10 40.76
C GLY A 147 31.66 0.69 41.87
N ASP A 148 30.64 -0.07 42.28
CA ASP A 148 29.61 0.34 43.22
C ASP A 148 30.23 0.97 44.49
N PRO A 149 29.93 2.24 44.83
CA PRO A 149 30.32 2.85 46.11
C PRO A 149 29.91 1.99 47.31
N GLY A 150 28.86 1.18 47.18
CA GLY A 150 28.43 0.17 48.15
C GLY A 150 29.46 -0.94 48.40
N GLU A 151 30.20 -1.38 47.37
CA GLU A 151 31.20 -2.45 47.50
C GLU A 151 32.48 -1.96 48.19
N ILE A 152 32.93 -0.73 47.92
CA ILE A 152 34.05 -0.11 48.64
C ILE A 152 33.69 0.14 50.11
N ALA A 153 32.45 0.60 50.38
CA ALA A 153 31.95 0.77 51.75
C ALA A 153 31.85 -0.57 52.49
N ARG A 154 31.34 -1.62 51.82
CA ARG A 154 31.26 -2.98 52.37
C ARG A 154 32.64 -3.54 52.68
N LEU A 155 33.61 -3.45 51.76
CA LEU A 155 34.97 -3.97 51.96
C LEU A 155 35.74 -3.21 53.06
N LYS A 156 35.50 -1.90 53.24
CA LYS A 156 36.04 -1.14 54.38
C LYS A 156 35.42 -1.60 55.70
N GLY A 157 34.09 -1.78 55.74
CA GLY A 157 33.39 -2.30 56.91
C GLY A 157 33.83 -3.71 57.29
N ASP A 158 33.91 -4.62 56.32
CA ASP A 158 34.38 -6.00 56.52
C ASP A 158 35.83 -6.03 57.04
N ARG A 159 36.69 -5.11 56.57
CA ARG A 159 38.07 -4.98 57.06
C ARG A 159 38.14 -4.49 58.51
N GLU A 160 37.40 -3.44 58.86
CA GLU A 160 37.37 -2.90 60.22
C GLU A 160 36.79 -3.91 61.24
N ASP A 161 35.75 -4.65 60.84
CA ASP A 161 35.15 -5.68 61.69
C ASP A 161 36.12 -6.86 61.90
N LEU A 162 36.85 -7.27 60.85
CA LEU A 162 37.92 -8.27 60.94
C LEU A 162 39.08 -7.81 61.84
N GLU A 163 39.52 -6.56 61.73
CA GLU A 163 40.58 -5.99 62.59
C GLU A 163 40.18 -5.98 64.06
N LYS A 164 38.95 -5.56 64.36
CA LYS A 164 38.42 -5.54 65.74
C LYS A 164 38.31 -6.95 66.32
N ARG A 165 37.81 -7.90 65.53
CA ARG A 165 37.68 -9.31 65.92
C ARG A 165 39.06 -9.95 66.14
N LEU A 166 40.07 -9.56 65.37
CA LEU A 166 41.45 -9.99 65.57
C LEU A 166 42.05 -9.46 66.87
N LEU A 167 41.73 -8.21 67.22
CA LEU A 167 42.18 -7.57 68.46
C LEU A 167 41.58 -8.26 69.70
N GLU A 168 40.28 -8.57 69.67
CA GLU A 168 39.60 -9.34 70.72
C GLU A 168 40.17 -10.76 70.85
N LEU A 169 40.40 -11.44 69.72
CA LEU A 169 40.99 -12.78 69.71
C LEU A 169 42.42 -12.80 70.26
N LYS A 170 43.18 -11.70 70.16
CA LYS A 170 44.56 -11.58 70.65
C LYS A 170 44.67 -10.99 72.07
N GLY A 171 43.65 -10.28 72.56
CA GLY A 171 43.68 -9.51 73.80
C GLY A 171 43.30 -10.27 75.09
N ASP A 172 42.92 -11.55 75.01
CA ASP A 172 42.61 -12.39 76.19
C ASP A 172 43.88 -13.12 76.69
N PRO A 173 44.47 -12.72 77.82
CA PRO A 173 45.84 -13.10 78.17
C PRO A 173 45.98 -14.52 78.76
N ASN A 174 44.88 -15.22 79.06
CA ASN A 174 44.92 -16.49 79.80
C ASN A 174 44.58 -17.74 78.95
N GLY A 175 44.34 -17.58 77.64
CA GLY A 175 43.96 -18.66 76.72
C GLY A 175 44.95 -18.93 75.59
N ALA A 176 46.21 -18.46 75.70
CA ALA A 176 47.16 -18.38 74.57
C ALA A 176 47.73 -19.72 74.07
N ASN A 177 47.33 -20.88 74.61
CA ASN A 177 47.86 -22.19 74.21
C ASN A 177 46.82 -23.16 73.65
N ASP A 178 45.62 -22.68 73.28
CA ASP A 178 44.61 -23.53 72.62
C ASP A 178 44.82 -23.52 71.09
N GLU A 179 45.29 -24.64 70.54
CA GLU A 179 45.73 -24.80 69.15
C GLU A 179 44.63 -24.40 68.13
N LYS A 180 43.36 -24.60 68.52
CA LYS A 180 42.18 -24.21 67.74
C LYS A 180 42.05 -22.69 67.60
N ARG A 181 42.42 -21.92 68.63
CA ARG A 181 42.36 -20.44 68.62
C ARG A 181 43.45 -19.85 67.73
N LEU A 182 44.66 -20.44 67.76
CA LEU A 182 45.75 -20.04 66.88
C LEU A 182 45.41 -20.25 65.39
N GLY A 183 44.70 -21.34 65.08
CA GLY A 183 44.19 -21.61 63.74
C GLY A 183 43.20 -20.55 63.25
N THR A 184 42.26 -20.14 64.11
CA THR A 184 41.27 -19.10 63.78
C THR A 184 41.92 -17.73 63.58
N ILE A 185 42.93 -17.37 64.40
CA ILE A 185 43.68 -16.11 64.23
C ILE A 185 44.42 -16.09 62.89
N LYS A 186 45.12 -17.17 62.53
CA LYS A 186 45.85 -17.25 61.25
C LYS A 186 44.92 -17.15 60.04
N LEU A 187 43.72 -17.74 60.11
CA LEU A 187 42.73 -17.65 59.04
C LEU A 187 42.19 -16.22 58.90
N ALA A 188 41.86 -15.57 60.02
CA ALA A 188 41.39 -14.19 60.03
C ALA A 188 42.47 -13.19 59.58
N GLU A 189 43.75 -13.40 59.92
CA GLU A 189 44.88 -12.60 59.40
C GLU A 189 45.04 -12.73 57.88
N LYS A 190 44.87 -13.94 57.35
CA LYS A 190 44.94 -14.20 55.92
C LYS A 190 43.78 -13.54 55.17
N GLU A 191 42.57 -13.62 55.72
CA GLU A 191 41.37 -12.95 55.20
C GLU A 191 41.54 -11.42 55.19
N LEU A 192 42.06 -10.87 56.30
CA LEU A 192 42.34 -9.44 56.43
C LEU A 192 43.36 -8.94 55.40
N SER A 193 44.43 -9.72 55.17
CA SER A 193 45.43 -9.41 54.15
C SER A 193 44.84 -9.43 52.74
N ALA A 194 43.97 -10.40 52.44
CA ALA A 194 43.29 -10.47 51.15
C ALA A 194 42.37 -9.27 50.90
N ARG A 195 41.55 -8.88 51.88
CA ARG A 195 40.65 -7.70 51.77
C ARG A 195 41.42 -6.39 51.66
N THR A 196 42.55 -6.28 52.35
CA THR A 196 43.44 -5.11 52.26
C THR A 196 44.07 -4.97 50.88
N ASN A 197 44.47 -6.08 50.27
CA ASN A 197 45.04 -6.09 48.92
C ASN A 197 43.98 -5.75 47.85
N GLU A 198 42.75 -6.25 47.99
CA GLU A 198 41.63 -5.89 47.10
C GLU A 198 41.30 -4.40 47.16
N LEU A 199 41.21 -3.84 48.37
CA LEU A 199 40.93 -2.42 48.56
C LEU A 199 42.05 -1.55 47.96
N THR A 200 43.32 -1.93 48.20
CA THR A 200 44.51 -1.24 47.66
C THR A 200 44.55 -1.27 46.12
N ALA A 201 44.14 -2.38 45.50
CA ALA A 201 44.08 -2.48 44.04
C ALA A 201 43.03 -1.54 43.42
N LEU A 202 41.93 -1.27 44.14
CA LEU A 202 40.85 -0.39 43.68
C LEU A 202 41.15 1.09 43.97
N THR A 203 41.59 1.42 45.18
CA THR A 203 41.75 2.81 45.64
C THR A 203 43.18 3.34 45.57
N GLY A 204 44.17 2.46 45.43
CA GLY A 204 45.60 2.78 45.46
C GLY A 204 46.22 2.56 46.83
N ASP A 205 47.55 2.49 46.87
CA ASP A 205 48.29 2.38 48.13
C ASP A 205 48.27 3.73 48.87
N PRO A 206 47.65 3.83 50.06
CA PRO A 206 47.58 5.09 50.79
C PRO A 206 48.96 5.59 51.27
N LYS A 207 50.02 4.77 51.20
CA LYS A 207 51.39 5.14 51.60
C LYS A 207 52.31 5.45 50.42
N ASP A 208 51.89 5.17 49.18
CA ASP A 208 52.67 5.45 47.95
C ASP A 208 51.79 6.15 46.90
N PRO A 209 51.83 7.49 46.83
CA PRO A 209 51.03 8.27 45.87
C PRO A 209 51.33 7.96 44.39
N GLN A 210 52.45 7.29 44.09
CA GLN A 210 52.84 6.92 42.71
C GLN A 210 52.23 5.59 42.25
N LYS A 211 51.50 4.88 43.10
CA LYS A 211 50.74 3.67 42.73
C LYS A 211 49.22 3.93 42.82
N PRO A 212 48.65 4.73 41.91
CA PRO A 212 47.22 5.03 41.91
C PRO A 212 46.39 3.76 41.67
N GLY A 213 45.30 3.62 42.41
CA GLY A 213 44.33 2.55 42.18
C GLY A 213 43.60 2.72 40.86
N LYS A 214 42.95 1.65 40.41
CA LYS A 214 42.25 1.61 39.11
C LYS A 214 41.28 2.77 38.88
N ILE A 215 40.66 3.31 39.94
CA ILE A 215 39.70 4.43 39.85
C ILE A 215 40.38 5.74 39.45
N LYS A 216 41.53 6.06 40.07
CA LYS A 216 42.26 7.30 39.75
C LYS A 216 42.85 7.23 38.34
N LEU A 217 43.35 6.06 37.93
CA LEU A 217 43.83 5.83 36.57
C LEU A 217 42.71 6.04 35.52
N ALA A 218 41.48 5.62 35.83
CA ALA A 218 40.32 5.80 34.96
C ALA A 218 39.88 7.27 34.87
N MET A 219 39.89 8.02 35.98
CA MET A 219 39.56 9.46 35.98
C MET A 219 40.61 10.31 35.26
N ASP A 220 41.91 10.01 35.43
CA ASP A 220 42.99 10.69 34.72
C ASP A 220 42.93 10.41 33.20
N THR A 221 42.49 9.20 32.82
CA THR A 221 42.24 8.84 31.41
C THR A 221 41.04 9.60 30.84
N LEU A 222 39.97 9.80 31.61
CA LEU A 222 38.78 10.57 31.20
C LEU A 222 39.09 12.06 31.00
N ALA A 223 39.87 12.66 31.91
CA ALA A 223 40.31 14.05 31.83
C ALA A 223 41.22 14.33 30.60
N THR A 224 41.99 13.32 30.16
CA THR A 224 42.82 13.39 28.96
C THR A 224 41.96 13.34 27.67
N TYR A 225 40.79 12.71 27.72
CA TYR A 225 39.85 12.57 26.61
C TYR A 225 38.99 13.84 26.38
N GLU A 226 38.57 14.52 27.46
CA GLU A 226 37.78 15.76 27.37
C GLU A 226 38.58 16.93 26.77
N GLY A 227 39.91 16.96 26.95
CA GLY A 227 40.81 17.95 26.34
C GLY A 227 41.04 17.78 24.83
N THR A 228 40.75 16.60 24.25
CA THR A 228 40.89 16.32 22.81
C THR A 228 39.61 16.54 22.02
N GLY A 229 38.43 16.51 22.67
CA GLY A 229 37.13 16.75 22.03
C GLY A 229 37.01 18.10 21.33
N GLY A 230 37.64 19.16 21.88
CA GLY A 230 37.63 20.49 21.27
C GLY A 230 38.42 20.60 19.95
N LYS A 231 39.47 19.79 19.76
CA LYS A 231 40.27 19.78 18.51
C LYS A 231 39.63 18.92 17.43
N ILE A 232 38.91 17.87 17.84
CA ILE A 232 38.17 17.00 16.91
C ILE A 232 36.99 17.76 16.29
N GLU A 233 36.26 18.58 17.04
CA GLU A 233 35.16 19.34 16.43
C GLU A 233 35.60 20.48 15.51
N VAL A 234 36.73 21.13 15.81
CA VAL A 234 37.33 22.11 14.89
C VAL A 234 37.81 21.40 13.61
N ALA A 235 38.42 20.23 13.73
CA ALA A 235 38.85 19.43 12.59
C ALA A 235 37.67 18.91 11.76
N LYS A 236 36.58 18.45 12.39
CA LYS A 236 35.33 18.05 11.70
C LYS A 236 34.67 19.22 11.00
N THR A 237 34.65 20.39 11.62
CA THR A 237 34.09 21.61 11.03
C THR A 237 34.89 22.04 9.80
N GLU A 238 36.22 22.00 9.87
CA GLU A 238 37.07 22.33 8.72
C GLU A 238 37.05 21.23 7.65
N LEU A 239 36.94 19.94 8.02
CA LEU A 239 36.74 18.85 7.07
C LEU A 239 35.40 19.01 6.33
N ALA A 240 34.33 19.36 7.04
CA ALA A 240 33.02 19.62 6.44
C ALA A 240 33.05 20.86 5.53
N ARG A 241 33.82 21.89 5.88
CA ARG A 241 34.03 23.08 5.03
C ARG A 241 34.80 22.74 3.76
N LEU A 242 35.85 21.92 3.87
CA LEU A 242 36.67 21.47 2.74
C LEU A 242 35.94 20.47 1.85
N ASP A 243 35.14 19.56 2.42
CA ASP A 243 34.25 18.68 1.66
C ASP A 243 33.18 19.49 0.95
N LYS A 244 32.63 20.52 1.59
CA LYS A 244 31.71 21.44 0.94
C LYS A 244 32.37 22.18 -0.22
N LEU A 245 33.54 22.79 -0.03
CA LEU A 245 34.28 23.48 -1.11
C LEU A 245 34.69 22.54 -2.25
N LYS A 246 35.09 21.32 -1.93
CA LYS A 246 35.42 20.29 -2.93
C LYS A 246 34.19 19.85 -3.70
N ASN A 247 33.07 19.67 -3.02
CA ASN A 247 31.80 19.32 -3.65
C ASN A 247 31.27 20.48 -4.49
N ASP A 248 31.32 21.72 -4.00
CA ASP A 248 30.94 22.93 -4.73
C ASP A 248 31.82 23.10 -6.00
N ALA A 249 33.14 22.89 -5.91
CA ALA A 249 34.03 22.93 -7.07
C ALA A 249 33.83 21.77 -8.06
N LEU A 250 33.47 20.58 -7.55
CA LEU A 250 33.05 19.45 -8.40
C LEU A 250 31.72 19.75 -9.08
N GLU A 251 30.78 20.38 -8.38
CA GLU A 251 29.46 20.80 -8.86
C GLU A 251 29.62 21.89 -9.93
N ASP A 252 30.50 22.87 -9.73
CA ASP A 252 30.81 23.93 -10.70
C ASP A 252 31.50 23.37 -11.95
N THR A 253 32.44 22.44 -11.78
CA THR A 253 33.12 21.77 -12.90
C THR A 253 32.16 20.86 -13.67
N LYS A 254 31.26 20.18 -12.96
CA LYS A 254 30.19 19.38 -13.55
C LYS A 254 29.18 20.27 -14.28
N THR A 255 28.86 21.44 -13.74
CA THR A 255 27.97 22.45 -14.34
C THR A 255 28.57 23.03 -15.61
N ALA A 256 29.86 23.38 -15.61
CA ALA A 256 30.56 23.88 -16.79
C ALA A 256 30.69 22.82 -17.90
N LYS A 257 31.00 21.57 -17.53
CA LYS A 257 31.01 20.45 -18.49
C LYS A 257 29.63 20.15 -19.05
N LEU A 258 28.60 20.24 -18.20
CA LEU A 258 27.21 20.06 -18.59
C LEU A 258 26.76 21.17 -19.56
N GLU A 259 27.16 22.41 -19.33
CA GLU A 259 26.83 23.54 -20.21
C GLU A 259 27.57 23.45 -21.56
N ALA A 260 28.82 23.01 -21.58
CA ALA A 260 29.54 22.74 -22.83
C ALA A 260 28.89 21.60 -23.64
N VAL A 261 28.46 20.53 -22.98
CA VAL A 261 27.66 19.44 -23.57
C VAL A 261 26.32 19.97 -24.09
N ARG A 262 25.69 20.91 -23.37
CA ARG A 262 24.42 21.55 -23.74
C ARG A 262 24.53 22.42 -24.99
N ILE A 263 25.58 23.23 -25.09
CA ILE A 263 25.82 24.09 -26.26
C ILE A 263 26.08 23.24 -27.50
N ARG A 264 26.97 22.24 -27.37
CA ARG A 264 27.36 21.37 -28.49
C ARG A 264 26.21 20.50 -28.98
N SER A 265 25.41 19.94 -28.08
CA SER A 265 24.20 19.21 -28.46
C SER A 265 23.15 20.09 -29.13
N SER A 266 22.99 21.34 -28.69
CA SER A 266 22.01 22.27 -29.29
C SER A 266 22.38 22.62 -30.74
N ALA A 267 23.66 22.86 -31.02
CA ALA A 267 24.13 23.12 -32.39
C ALA A 267 23.95 21.90 -33.32
N LEU A 268 24.11 20.67 -32.81
CA LEU A 268 23.87 19.45 -33.57
C LEU A 268 22.38 19.21 -33.83
N ILE A 269 21.51 19.62 -32.90
CA ILE A 269 20.05 19.56 -33.06
C ILE A 269 19.59 20.57 -34.13
N GLU A 270 20.11 21.80 -34.10
CA GLU A 270 19.79 22.85 -35.09
C GLU A 270 20.19 22.48 -36.53
N THR A 271 21.16 21.59 -36.68
CA THR A 271 21.66 21.12 -37.98
C THR A 271 21.14 19.74 -38.39
N GLY A 272 20.21 19.16 -37.62
CA GLY A 272 19.57 17.88 -37.94
C GLY A 272 20.39 16.63 -37.64
N GLN A 273 21.50 16.74 -36.91
CA GLN A 273 22.45 15.66 -36.61
C GLN A 273 22.15 14.97 -35.27
N PHE A 274 20.92 14.46 -35.13
CA PHE A 274 20.34 14.03 -33.85
C PHE A 274 21.03 12.82 -33.20
N ALA A 275 21.49 11.84 -33.99
CA ALA A 275 22.20 10.67 -33.48
C ALA A 275 23.53 11.03 -32.81
N GLU A 276 24.19 12.08 -33.31
CA GLU A 276 25.47 12.54 -32.76
C GLU A 276 25.26 13.40 -31.52
N ALA A 277 24.18 14.20 -31.48
CA ALA A 277 23.75 14.90 -30.28
C ALA A 277 23.45 13.90 -29.14
N ALA A 278 22.74 12.81 -29.43
CA ALA A 278 22.39 11.78 -28.45
C ALA A 278 23.64 11.11 -27.84
N LYS A 279 24.62 10.71 -28.67
CA LYS A 279 25.88 10.11 -28.18
C LYS A 279 26.65 11.03 -27.24
N ILE A 280 26.72 12.33 -27.54
CA ILE A 280 27.45 13.31 -26.71
C ILE A 280 26.77 13.49 -25.35
N LEU A 281 25.43 13.43 -25.31
CA LEU A 281 24.65 13.56 -24.08
C LEU A 281 24.69 12.28 -23.24
N GLU A 282 24.66 11.11 -23.88
CA GLU A 282 24.82 9.80 -23.23
C GLU A 282 26.23 9.63 -22.65
N ALA A 283 27.27 10.01 -23.41
CA ALA A 283 28.66 10.00 -22.94
C ALA A 283 28.90 10.93 -21.73
N ALA A 284 28.02 11.92 -21.51
CA ALA A 284 28.04 12.80 -20.34
C ALA A 284 27.26 12.23 -19.13
N GLY A 285 26.71 11.02 -19.23
CA GLY A 285 25.94 10.38 -18.16
C GLY A 285 24.55 10.99 -17.92
N LEU A 286 24.06 11.81 -18.85
CA LEU A 286 22.75 12.46 -18.76
C LEU A 286 21.66 11.51 -19.25
N THR A 287 21.40 10.46 -18.45
CA THR A 287 20.30 9.53 -18.70
C THR A 287 19.10 9.90 -17.84
N THR A 288 18.31 10.83 -18.37
CA THR A 288 16.83 10.95 -18.36
C THR A 288 16.44 12.41 -18.62
N ASP A 289 15.49 12.61 -19.54
CA ASP A 289 14.68 13.81 -19.80
C ASP A 289 15.19 15.01 -20.64
N GLY A 290 16.47 15.17 -20.99
CA GLY A 290 16.91 16.35 -21.76
C GLY A 290 17.03 16.17 -23.30
N PRO A 291 17.88 15.25 -23.79
CA PRO A 291 18.23 15.11 -25.21
C PRO A 291 17.08 14.72 -26.13
N ALA A 292 16.39 13.64 -25.74
CA ALA A 292 15.30 13.09 -26.51
C ALA A 292 14.12 14.07 -26.53
N LEU A 293 13.92 14.82 -25.43
CA LEU A 293 12.94 15.89 -25.33
C LEU A 293 13.26 17.06 -26.28
N ARG A 294 14.53 17.42 -26.48
CA ARG A 294 14.93 18.52 -27.40
C ARG A 294 14.89 18.14 -28.88
N ILE A 295 15.28 16.91 -29.23
CA ILE A 295 15.07 16.36 -30.58
C ILE A 295 13.58 16.42 -30.91
N VAL A 296 12.78 16.01 -29.94
CA VAL A 296 11.34 16.01 -30.03
C VAL A 296 10.74 17.43 -30.03
N GLU A 297 11.27 18.38 -29.25
CA GLU A 297 10.89 19.79 -29.27
C GLU A 297 11.24 20.45 -30.61
N ALA A 298 12.34 20.06 -31.26
CA ALA A 298 12.69 20.50 -32.60
C ALA A 298 11.69 19.96 -33.64
N PHE A 299 11.36 18.66 -33.60
CA PHE A 299 10.30 18.12 -34.46
C PHE A 299 8.93 18.75 -34.17
N VAL A 300 8.58 19.03 -32.91
CA VAL A 300 7.35 19.75 -32.53
C VAL A 300 7.35 21.18 -33.08
N LYS A 301 8.49 21.89 -32.99
CA LYS A 301 8.69 23.24 -33.53
C LYS A 301 8.53 23.26 -35.07
N ASP A 302 8.89 22.18 -35.74
CA ASP A 302 8.75 22.00 -37.18
C ASP A 302 7.41 21.33 -37.61
N GLY A 303 6.48 21.10 -36.67
CA GLY A 303 5.16 20.50 -36.96
C GLY A 303 5.18 18.99 -37.23
N LYS A 304 6.29 18.30 -36.93
CA LYS A 304 6.57 16.88 -37.23
C LYS A 304 6.39 15.96 -36.01
N ILE A 305 5.29 16.12 -35.29
CA ILE A 305 5.05 15.44 -34.00
C ILE A 305 5.07 13.90 -34.09
N ILE A 306 4.57 13.32 -35.20
CA ILE A 306 4.56 11.86 -35.40
C ILE A 306 5.98 11.30 -35.53
N GLU A 307 6.86 12.00 -36.26
CA GLU A 307 8.26 11.64 -36.43
C GLU A 307 9.01 11.75 -35.10
N ALA A 308 8.74 12.83 -34.36
CA ALA A 308 9.25 13.06 -33.00
C ALA A 308 8.93 11.87 -32.08
N ALA A 309 7.66 11.46 -32.06
CA ALA A 309 7.21 10.43 -31.15
C ALA A 309 7.69 9.04 -31.55
N GLY A 310 7.80 8.74 -32.86
CA GLY A 310 8.37 7.50 -33.37
C GLY A 310 9.85 7.32 -32.98
N GLU A 311 10.63 8.39 -33.01
CA GLU A 311 12.01 8.38 -32.51
C GLU A 311 12.08 8.29 -30.98
N LEU A 312 11.20 8.99 -30.27
CA LEU A 312 11.15 8.96 -28.80
C LEU A 312 10.77 7.58 -28.25
N THR A 313 9.89 6.81 -28.92
CA THR A 313 9.54 5.43 -28.53
C THR A 313 10.72 4.47 -28.51
N LYS A 314 11.79 4.75 -29.26
CA LYS A 314 13.00 3.92 -29.32
C LYS A 314 13.99 4.24 -28.20
N LEU A 315 13.85 5.40 -27.56
CA LEU A 315 14.90 6.03 -26.76
C LEU A 315 14.46 6.44 -25.34
N ALA A 316 13.15 6.46 -25.05
CA ALA A 316 12.62 6.96 -23.79
C ALA A 316 11.54 6.04 -23.18
N PRO A 317 11.33 6.10 -21.85
CA PRO A 317 10.21 5.42 -21.20
C PRO A 317 8.87 5.83 -21.83
N ARG A 318 7.92 4.89 -21.89
CA ARG A 318 6.56 5.12 -22.46
C ARG A 318 5.89 6.38 -21.91
N LYS A 319 6.13 6.69 -20.62
CA LYS A 319 5.59 7.87 -19.95
C LYS A 319 6.06 9.19 -20.58
N SER A 320 7.33 9.27 -20.96
CA SER A 320 7.89 10.47 -21.59
C SER A 320 7.34 10.67 -23.00
N VAL A 321 7.12 9.57 -23.75
CA VAL A 321 6.48 9.60 -25.07
C VAL A 321 5.01 10.03 -24.98
N ALA A 322 4.26 9.49 -24.02
CA ALA A 322 2.87 9.86 -23.80
C ALA A 322 2.72 11.35 -23.43
N ALA A 323 3.58 11.87 -22.54
CA ALA A 323 3.59 13.27 -22.17
C ALA A 323 3.87 14.21 -23.36
N LEU A 324 4.64 13.73 -24.36
CA LEU A 324 4.79 14.46 -25.61
C LEU A 324 3.47 14.52 -26.38
N TYR A 325 2.89 13.35 -26.66
CA TYR A 325 1.65 13.27 -27.42
C TYR A 325 0.55 14.14 -26.79
N THR A 326 0.41 14.11 -25.47
CA THR A 326 -0.55 14.97 -24.75
C THR A 326 -0.23 16.47 -24.90
N ARG A 327 1.03 16.90 -24.79
CA ARG A 327 1.40 18.31 -25.02
C ARG A 327 1.10 18.79 -26.44
N ALA A 328 1.12 17.86 -27.40
CA ALA A 328 0.76 18.11 -28.80
C ALA A 328 -0.74 17.98 -29.10
N GLY A 329 -1.60 17.73 -28.09
CA GLY A 329 -3.04 17.52 -28.27
C GLY A 329 -3.41 16.16 -28.88
N MET A 330 -2.47 15.21 -28.90
CA MET A 330 -2.63 13.85 -29.45
C MET A 330 -2.90 12.81 -28.36
N ASP A 331 -3.84 13.09 -27.46
CA ASP A 331 -4.13 12.26 -26.28
C ASP A 331 -4.47 10.80 -26.62
N GLN A 332 -5.06 10.56 -27.80
CA GLN A 332 -5.33 9.21 -28.26
C GLN A 332 -4.03 8.42 -28.47
N GLU A 333 -3.04 9.00 -29.16
CA GLU A 333 -1.76 8.34 -29.41
C GLU A 333 -0.97 8.14 -28.12
N ALA A 334 -1.07 9.08 -27.17
CA ALA A 334 -0.55 8.92 -25.81
C ALA A 334 -1.13 7.68 -25.14
N TYR A 335 -2.45 7.51 -25.22
CA TYR A 335 -3.15 6.39 -24.59
C TYR A 335 -2.78 5.03 -25.21
N LYS A 336 -2.58 4.96 -26.53
CA LYS A 336 -2.19 3.71 -27.24
C LYS A 336 -0.86 3.12 -26.76
N LEU A 337 -0.01 3.89 -26.08
CA LEU A 337 1.25 3.39 -25.51
C LEU A 337 1.04 2.52 -24.27
N TYR A 338 -0.08 2.73 -23.57
CA TYR A 338 -0.42 2.00 -22.35
C TYR A 338 -1.47 0.93 -22.61
N ALA A 339 -2.47 1.25 -23.42
CA ALA A 339 -3.61 0.39 -23.67
C ALA A 339 -3.34 -0.66 -24.75
N PRO A 340 -3.91 -1.88 -24.61
CA PRO A 340 -3.86 -2.88 -25.68
C PRO A 340 -4.52 -2.37 -26.97
N PRO A 341 -4.11 -2.90 -28.14
CA PRO A 341 -4.76 -2.56 -29.40
C PRO A 341 -6.20 -3.06 -29.43
N ASP A 342 -7.06 -2.34 -30.16
CA ASP A 342 -8.43 -2.77 -30.44
C ASP A 342 -8.42 -4.19 -31.03
N PHE A 343 -9.27 -5.05 -30.48
CA PHE A 343 -9.42 -6.42 -30.92
C PHE A 343 -10.90 -6.80 -30.87
N GLN A 344 -11.43 -7.21 -32.02
CA GLN A 344 -12.78 -7.75 -32.12
C GLN A 344 -12.77 -9.24 -31.87
N LEU A 345 -13.59 -9.67 -30.93
CA LEU A 345 -13.83 -11.07 -30.63
C LEU A 345 -15.21 -11.46 -31.15
N VAL A 346 -15.27 -12.55 -31.91
CA VAL A 346 -16.51 -13.22 -32.28
C VAL A 346 -16.54 -14.55 -31.55
N ASP A 347 -17.25 -14.56 -30.43
CA ASP A 347 -17.51 -15.75 -29.64
C ASP A 347 -18.62 -16.58 -30.30
N LYS A 348 -18.31 -17.85 -30.53
CA LYS A 348 -19.19 -18.83 -31.18
C LYS A 348 -19.68 -19.90 -30.19
N THR A 349 -19.36 -19.72 -28.91
CA THR A 349 -19.82 -20.61 -27.85
C THR A 349 -21.32 -20.40 -27.65
N GLU A 350 -22.06 -21.50 -27.62
CA GLU A 350 -23.48 -21.49 -27.31
C GLU A 350 -23.66 -21.69 -25.80
N TYR A 351 -24.27 -20.72 -25.14
CA TYR A 351 -24.50 -20.75 -23.69
C TYR A 351 -25.92 -21.18 -23.37
N ASP A 352 -26.06 -21.98 -22.32
CA ASP A 352 -27.35 -22.46 -21.82
C ASP A 352 -27.47 -22.19 -20.33
N GLY A 353 -28.59 -21.57 -19.95
CA GLY A 353 -28.94 -21.23 -18.57
C GLY A 353 -29.62 -22.35 -17.78
N SER A 354 -29.88 -23.50 -18.42
CA SER A 354 -30.51 -24.64 -17.76
C SER A 354 -29.62 -25.25 -16.67
N ALA A 355 -30.25 -25.84 -15.66
CA ALA A 355 -29.57 -26.36 -14.47
C ALA A 355 -28.47 -27.38 -14.78
N GLY A 356 -28.74 -28.29 -15.71
CA GLY A 356 -27.84 -29.38 -16.09
C GLY A 356 -26.83 -29.02 -17.18
N ALA A 357 -26.82 -27.79 -17.70
CA ALA A 357 -25.95 -27.43 -18.80
C ALA A 357 -24.48 -27.28 -18.36
N GLN A 358 -23.57 -27.59 -19.29
CA GLN A 358 -22.13 -27.55 -19.09
C GLN A 358 -21.40 -27.42 -20.44
N LEU A 359 -20.25 -26.75 -20.42
CA LEU A 359 -19.30 -26.72 -21.52
C LEU A 359 -18.37 -27.94 -21.46
N THR A 360 -17.90 -28.42 -22.60
CA THR A 360 -16.91 -29.51 -22.66
C THR A 360 -15.48 -29.03 -22.44
N ALA A 361 -15.23 -27.73 -22.57
CA ALA A 361 -13.92 -27.10 -22.40
C ALA A 361 -14.08 -25.63 -21.99
N ALA A 362 -13.00 -25.04 -21.47
CA ALA A 362 -12.95 -23.61 -21.19
C ALA A 362 -13.02 -22.78 -22.47
N VAL A 363 -13.67 -21.62 -22.37
CA VAL A 363 -13.68 -20.57 -23.40
C VAL A 363 -12.31 -19.88 -23.44
N ASP A 364 -11.89 -19.42 -24.62
CA ASP A 364 -10.66 -18.63 -24.79
C ASP A 364 -10.70 -17.38 -23.90
N GLU A 365 -9.66 -17.18 -23.09
CA GLU A 365 -9.56 -16.07 -22.15
C GLU A 365 -9.08 -14.76 -22.79
N LYS A 366 -8.75 -14.74 -24.09
CA LYS A 366 -8.38 -13.51 -24.79
C LYS A 366 -9.60 -12.60 -24.94
N PRO A 367 -9.67 -11.44 -24.25
CA PRO A 367 -10.86 -10.59 -24.30
C PRO A 367 -10.90 -9.76 -25.59
N SER A 368 -12.09 -9.33 -25.98
CA SER A 368 -12.26 -8.21 -26.89
C SER A 368 -11.70 -6.92 -26.27
N VAL A 369 -11.28 -5.98 -27.10
CA VAL A 369 -10.71 -4.70 -26.66
C VAL A 369 -11.23 -3.59 -27.56
N LYS A 370 -11.69 -2.50 -26.97
CA LYS A 370 -11.99 -1.26 -27.66
C LYS A 370 -11.51 -0.07 -26.83
N ARG A 371 -10.63 0.76 -27.42
CA ARG A 371 -10.22 2.03 -26.81
C ARG A 371 -11.30 3.08 -27.07
N GLN A 372 -11.73 3.74 -26.00
CA GLN A 372 -12.81 4.73 -26.01
C GLN A 372 -12.39 6.00 -25.28
N LYS A 373 -13.19 7.04 -25.41
CA LYS A 373 -13.05 8.28 -24.64
C LYS A 373 -14.37 8.64 -23.99
N MET A 374 -14.30 9.30 -22.84
CA MET A 374 -15.46 9.90 -22.18
C MET A 374 -15.11 11.26 -21.61
N MET A 375 -16.14 12.06 -21.34
CA MET A 375 -16.02 13.32 -20.62
C MET A 375 -16.69 13.19 -19.27
N LEU A 376 -15.94 13.46 -18.20
CA LEU A 376 -16.43 13.40 -16.82
C LEU A 376 -15.88 14.62 -16.07
N ASN A 377 -16.73 15.33 -15.33
CA ASN A 377 -16.33 16.53 -14.56
C ASN A 377 -15.56 17.57 -15.39
N GLY A 378 -15.97 17.77 -16.65
CA GLY A 378 -15.32 18.69 -17.60
C GLY A 378 -13.97 18.23 -18.15
N LYS A 379 -13.51 17.02 -17.81
CA LYS A 379 -12.26 16.43 -18.30
C LYS A 379 -12.54 15.29 -19.27
N THR A 380 -11.90 15.34 -20.43
CA THR A 380 -11.91 14.21 -21.37
C THR A 380 -10.74 13.30 -21.07
N PHE A 381 -10.96 11.99 -21.03
CA PHE A 381 -9.91 11.00 -20.93
C PHE A 381 -10.23 9.76 -21.76
N TRP A 382 -9.20 8.99 -22.07
CA TRP A 382 -9.30 7.71 -22.74
C TRP A 382 -9.39 6.58 -21.73
N TYR A 383 -10.09 5.51 -22.10
CA TYR A 383 -10.22 4.28 -21.33
C TYR A 383 -10.32 3.08 -22.28
N THR A 384 -10.07 1.88 -21.77
CA THR A 384 -10.22 0.63 -22.50
C THR A 384 -11.49 -0.07 -22.02
N ALA A 385 -12.38 -0.40 -22.95
CA ALA A 385 -13.50 -1.29 -22.71
C ALA A 385 -13.13 -2.69 -23.22
N SER A 386 -13.26 -3.70 -22.38
CA SER A 386 -13.01 -5.10 -22.73
C SER A 386 -14.13 -6.02 -22.27
N ALA A 387 -14.36 -7.10 -22.99
CA ALA A 387 -15.27 -8.16 -22.57
C ALA A 387 -14.75 -9.53 -23.01
N GLY A 388 -15.01 -10.56 -22.22
CA GLY A 388 -14.51 -11.91 -22.48
C GLY A 388 -14.67 -12.80 -21.27
N HIS A 389 -13.92 -13.89 -21.24
CA HIS A 389 -14.02 -14.90 -20.20
C HIS A 389 -12.73 -15.04 -19.40
N LEU A 390 -12.88 -15.41 -18.15
CA LEU A 390 -11.80 -15.98 -17.36
C LEU A 390 -12.24 -17.33 -16.80
N THR A 391 -11.34 -18.29 -16.82
CA THR A 391 -11.59 -19.64 -16.31
C THR A 391 -11.34 -19.67 -14.80
N ALA A 392 -12.35 -20.07 -14.05
CA ALA A 392 -12.19 -20.36 -12.64
C ALA A 392 -11.68 -21.80 -12.48
N PHE A 393 -10.45 -21.95 -11.99
CA PHE A 393 -9.84 -23.26 -11.73
C PHE A 393 -10.13 -23.75 -10.31
N ALA A 394 -10.10 -25.06 -10.10
CA ALA A 394 -10.13 -25.63 -8.76
C ALA A 394 -8.91 -25.18 -7.92
N LYS A 395 -9.01 -25.31 -6.59
CA LYS A 395 -8.03 -24.82 -5.59
C LYS A 395 -6.60 -25.38 -5.77
N SER A 396 -6.41 -26.42 -6.56
CA SER A 396 -5.11 -27.02 -6.88
C SER A 396 -4.64 -26.55 -8.28
N PRO A 397 -3.92 -25.42 -8.37
CA PRO A 397 -3.45 -24.88 -9.65
C PRO A 397 -2.55 -25.84 -10.43
N GLU A 398 -1.89 -26.78 -9.76
CA GLU A 398 -1.04 -27.80 -10.39
C GLU A 398 -1.79 -28.78 -11.31
N LYS A 399 -3.12 -28.92 -11.19
CA LYS A 399 -3.91 -29.81 -12.05
C LYS A 399 -4.64 -29.09 -13.19
N GLN A 400 -4.60 -27.74 -13.24
CA GLN A 400 -5.38 -26.92 -14.18
C GLN A 400 -6.81 -27.45 -14.40
N ASP A 401 -7.54 -27.74 -13.31
CA ASP A 401 -8.88 -28.32 -13.37
C ASP A 401 -9.92 -27.19 -13.56
N PRO A 402 -10.44 -26.96 -14.79
CA PRO A 402 -11.32 -25.84 -15.08
C PRO A 402 -12.75 -26.15 -14.60
N GLN A 403 -13.35 -25.22 -13.86
CA GLN A 403 -14.64 -25.45 -13.20
C GLN A 403 -15.78 -24.68 -13.87
N ALA A 404 -15.51 -23.45 -14.33
CA ALA A 404 -16.45 -22.62 -15.07
C ALA A 404 -15.70 -21.57 -15.90
N SER A 405 -16.29 -21.16 -17.02
CA SER A 405 -15.88 -19.96 -17.77
C SER A 405 -16.79 -18.81 -17.37
N ILE A 406 -16.21 -17.76 -16.80
CA ILE A 406 -16.94 -16.61 -16.25
C ILE A 406 -16.77 -15.41 -17.17
N PHE A 407 -17.87 -14.95 -17.73
CA PHE A 407 -17.94 -13.74 -18.54
C PHE A 407 -17.84 -12.49 -17.68
N TYR A 408 -17.14 -11.49 -18.20
CA TYR A 408 -17.04 -10.18 -17.58
C TYR A 408 -16.97 -9.08 -18.64
N THR A 409 -17.36 -7.86 -18.23
CA THR A 409 -17.04 -6.62 -18.95
C THR A 409 -16.22 -5.71 -18.04
N ALA A 410 -15.13 -5.16 -18.55
CA ALA A 410 -14.25 -4.27 -17.80
C ALA A 410 -14.00 -2.93 -18.49
N TYR A 411 -13.85 -1.88 -17.68
CA TYR A 411 -13.52 -0.52 -18.12
C TYR A 411 -12.31 -0.02 -17.33
N THR A 412 -11.18 0.22 -18.00
CA THR A 412 -9.89 0.48 -17.34
C THR A 412 -9.21 1.77 -17.80
N ARG A 413 -8.54 2.44 -16.86
CA ARG A 413 -7.63 3.57 -17.11
C ARG A 413 -6.19 3.09 -17.17
N ASP A 414 -5.83 2.45 -18.28
CA ASP A 414 -4.49 1.88 -18.50
C ASP A 414 -3.34 2.92 -18.43
N ASP A 415 -3.66 4.20 -18.59
CA ASP A 415 -2.72 5.32 -18.47
C ASP A 415 -2.36 5.70 -17.02
N LEU A 416 -3.08 5.16 -16.04
CA LEU A 416 -2.85 5.44 -14.62
C LEU A 416 -2.04 4.33 -13.93
N PRO A 417 -1.19 4.68 -12.94
CA PRO A 417 -0.43 3.69 -12.18
C PRO A 417 -1.35 2.71 -11.43
N LYS A 418 -1.04 1.42 -11.51
CA LYS A 418 -1.91 0.35 -10.98
C LYS A 418 -1.91 0.32 -9.45
N GLU A 419 -0.82 0.69 -8.82
CA GLU A 419 -0.62 0.72 -7.37
C GLU A 419 -1.61 1.64 -6.66
N ASP A 420 -2.00 2.73 -7.30
CA ASP A 420 -2.92 3.73 -6.76
C ASP A 420 -4.30 3.68 -7.40
N ARG A 421 -4.44 2.98 -8.53
CA ARG A 421 -5.72 2.84 -9.23
C ARG A 421 -6.53 1.67 -8.67
N PRO A 422 -7.66 1.92 -7.97
CA PRO A 422 -8.52 0.86 -7.48
C PRO A 422 -9.15 0.05 -8.62
N VAL A 423 -9.56 -1.16 -8.28
CA VAL A 423 -10.45 -2.00 -9.10
C VAL A 423 -11.66 -2.40 -8.27
N THR A 424 -12.85 -2.20 -8.84
CA THR A 424 -14.12 -2.53 -8.19
C THR A 424 -14.82 -3.64 -8.97
N PHE A 425 -15.15 -4.73 -8.26
CA PHE A 425 -15.91 -5.85 -8.81
C PHE A 425 -17.39 -5.70 -8.45
N PHE A 426 -18.23 -5.66 -9.47
CA PHE A 426 -19.67 -5.47 -9.36
C PHE A 426 -20.41 -6.79 -9.53
N PHE A 427 -21.25 -7.10 -8.55
CA PHE A 427 -22.06 -8.32 -8.51
C PHE A 427 -23.53 -7.98 -8.27
N ASN A 428 -24.40 -8.34 -9.22
CA ASN A 428 -25.84 -8.32 -9.01
C ASN A 428 -26.30 -9.52 -8.15
N GLY A 429 -27.51 -9.39 -7.60
CA GLY A 429 -28.12 -10.37 -6.72
C GLY A 429 -29.07 -11.34 -7.44
N GLY A 430 -30.33 -11.34 -7.03
CA GLY A 430 -31.32 -12.39 -7.34
C GLY A 430 -31.55 -13.31 -6.15
N PRO A 431 -30.71 -14.34 -5.90
CA PRO A 431 -29.53 -14.79 -6.65
C PRO A 431 -29.84 -15.32 -8.06
N GLY A 432 -28.84 -15.40 -8.94
CA GLY A 432 -28.99 -15.92 -10.31
C GLY A 432 -29.27 -14.87 -11.38
N ALA A 433 -29.09 -13.58 -11.08
CA ALA A 433 -29.00 -12.52 -12.08
C ALA A 433 -27.57 -12.40 -12.63
N SER A 434 -27.44 -12.01 -13.90
CA SER A 434 -26.18 -11.50 -14.45
C SER A 434 -25.91 -10.08 -13.93
N SER A 435 -24.71 -9.55 -14.19
CA SER A 435 -24.33 -8.18 -13.84
C SER A 435 -25.03 -7.09 -14.65
N ILE A 436 -25.98 -7.45 -15.52
CA ILE A 436 -26.60 -6.57 -16.51
C ILE A 436 -27.25 -5.33 -15.90
N TYR A 437 -27.91 -5.43 -14.74
CA TYR A 437 -28.59 -4.28 -14.15
C TYR A 437 -27.59 -3.24 -13.65
N LEU A 438 -26.56 -3.66 -12.89
CA LEU A 438 -25.49 -2.75 -12.50
C LEU A 438 -24.74 -2.25 -13.73
N HIS A 439 -24.42 -3.11 -14.69
CA HIS A 439 -23.66 -2.74 -15.88
C HIS A 439 -24.37 -1.69 -16.73
N LEU A 440 -25.66 -1.87 -17.00
CA LEU A 440 -26.39 -1.00 -17.91
C LEU A 440 -26.92 0.27 -17.26
N THR A 441 -26.99 0.38 -15.94
CA THR A 441 -27.69 1.52 -15.31
C THR A 441 -26.98 2.18 -14.14
N SER A 442 -25.95 1.54 -13.55
CA SER A 442 -25.24 2.10 -12.40
C SER A 442 -24.10 3.04 -12.81
N TRP A 443 -22.86 2.53 -12.90
CA TRP A 443 -21.62 3.32 -12.86
C TRP A 443 -20.71 3.18 -14.08
N ALA A 444 -21.09 2.36 -15.05
CA ALA A 444 -20.34 2.16 -16.29
C ALA A 444 -20.26 3.46 -17.12
N PRO A 445 -19.32 3.60 -18.07
CA PRO A 445 -19.20 4.83 -18.87
C PRO A 445 -20.45 5.21 -19.67
N LYS A 446 -21.29 4.22 -19.98
CA LYS A 446 -22.59 4.38 -20.64
C LYS A 446 -23.66 3.80 -19.73
N ARG A 447 -24.85 4.39 -19.75
CA ARG A 447 -26.01 3.88 -19.01
C ARG A 447 -27.31 4.05 -19.77
N LEU A 448 -28.32 3.28 -19.38
CA LEU A 448 -29.71 3.49 -19.74
C LEU A 448 -30.37 4.46 -18.74
N VAL A 449 -31.23 5.33 -19.26
CA VAL A 449 -32.09 6.23 -18.47
C VAL A 449 -33.44 5.55 -18.28
N ILE A 450 -33.71 5.13 -17.05
CA ILE A 450 -34.99 4.49 -16.68
C ILE A 450 -35.99 5.58 -16.26
N ASP A 451 -35.62 6.33 -15.21
CA ASP A 451 -36.38 7.40 -14.56
C ASP A 451 -37.89 7.17 -14.59
N ALA A 452 -38.30 6.15 -13.85
CA ALA A 452 -39.69 5.68 -13.81
C ALA A 452 -40.26 5.74 -12.38
N PRO A 453 -40.31 6.91 -11.72
CA PRO A 453 -40.92 7.02 -10.40
C PRO A 453 -42.42 6.73 -10.43
N LYS A 454 -43.03 6.56 -11.61
CA LYS A 454 -44.36 6.03 -11.86
C LYS A 454 -44.31 5.23 -13.15
N VAL A 455 -45.18 4.23 -13.27
CA VAL A 455 -45.33 3.51 -14.52
C VAL A 455 -45.84 4.46 -15.60
N LYS A 456 -45.17 4.47 -16.76
CA LYS A 456 -45.60 5.28 -17.90
C LYS A 456 -46.84 4.64 -18.55
N PRO A 457 -47.79 5.41 -19.09
CA PRO A 457 -49.00 4.85 -19.69
C PRO A 457 -48.74 3.78 -20.76
N GLU A 458 -47.70 3.96 -21.57
CA GLU A 458 -47.30 2.99 -22.59
C GLU A 458 -46.73 1.68 -22.02
N TRP A 459 -46.37 1.68 -20.73
CA TRP A 459 -45.92 0.50 -19.98
C TRP A 459 -47.01 -0.03 -19.04
N ALA A 460 -48.28 0.31 -19.29
CA ALA A 460 -49.38 -0.22 -18.51
C ALA A 460 -49.76 -1.65 -18.93
N ASP A 461 -49.65 -1.93 -20.23
CA ASP A 461 -50.07 -3.19 -20.84
C ASP A 461 -48.94 -3.95 -21.56
N ASN A 462 -47.75 -3.34 -21.70
CA ASN A 462 -46.58 -3.99 -22.31
C ASN A 462 -45.27 -3.54 -21.65
N PRO A 463 -44.25 -4.40 -21.49
CA PRO A 463 -42.96 -3.98 -20.96
C PRO A 463 -42.24 -3.09 -21.98
N PRO A 464 -41.41 -2.13 -21.54
CA PRO A 464 -40.55 -1.37 -22.44
C PRO A 464 -39.65 -2.28 -23.28
N GLU A 465 -39.54 -1.97 -24.58
CA GLU A 465 -38.60 -2.65 -25.48
C GLU A 465 -37.22 -1.99 -25.53
N LYS A 466 -37.11 -0.74 -25.08
CA LYS A 466 -35.85 0.03 -25.07
C LYS A 466 -35.88 1.15 -24.05
N PHE A 467 -34.69 1.56 -23.63
CA PHE A 467 -34.45 2.80 -22.88
C PHE A 467 -33.43 3.66 -23.62
N ASN A 468 -33.40 4.96 -23.32
CA ASN A 468 -32.40 5.85 -23.89
C ASN A 468 -31.05 5.57 -23.27
N GLN A 469 -30.03 5.32 -24.11
CA GLN A 469 -28.66 5.17 -23.66
C GLN A 469 -27.90 6.49 -23.75
N VAL A 470 -27.18 6.86 -22.69
CA VAL A 470 -26.42 8.12 -22.58
C VAL A 470 -25.00 7.85 -22.08
N ASP A 471 -24.11 8.84 -22.27
CA ASP A 471 -22.87 8.92 -21.48
C ASP A 471 -23.22 9.13 -20.01
N ASP A 472 -22.62 8.31 -19.14
CA ASP A 472 -22.87 8.41 -17.71
C ASP A 472 -21.99 9.51 -17.09
N LYS A 473 -22.62 10.63 -16.77
CA LYS A 473 -21.99 11.77 -16.09
C LYS A 473 -21.67 11.48 -14.62
N GLU A 474 -22.24 10.41 -14.07
CA GLU A 474 -22.03 9.96 -12.70
C GLU A 474 -21.19 8.67 -12.64
N SER A 475 -20.53 8.30 -13.74
CA SER A 475 -19.68 7.10 -13.80
C SER A 475 -18.55 7.17 -12.77
N LEU A 476 -18.16 6.01 -12.23
CA LEU A 476 -17.04 5.87 -11.28
C LEU A 476 -15.65 5.81 -11.94
N MET A 477 -15.56 6.05 -13.25
CA MET A 477 -14.30 5.97 -14.00
C MET A 477 -13.23 6.99 -13.56
N ASP A 478 -13.59 8.05 -12.84
CA ASP A 478 -12.61 8.94 -12.19
C ASP A 478 -12.00 8.32 -10.92
N LYS A 479 -12.69 7.38 -10.26
CA LYS A 479 -12.26 6.76 -9.00
C LYS A 479 -11.61 5.38 -9.15
N THR A 480 -12.20 4.49 -9.94
CA THR A 480 -11.84 3.06 -9.96
C THR A 480 -12.03 2.45 -11.35
N ASP A 481 -11.25 1.42 -11.66
CA ASP A 481 -11.55 0.56 -12.80
C ASP A 481 -12.74 -0.34 -12.47
N LEU A 482 -13.60 -0.57 -13.45
CA LEU A 482 -14.90 -1.21 -13.23
C LEU A 482 -14.89 -2.60 -13.85
N VAL A 483 -15.29 -3.62 -13.08
CA VAL A 483 -15.40 -5.00 -13.56
C VAL A 483 -16.79 -5.53 -13.22
N PHE A 484 -17.64 -5.66 -14.23
CA PHE A 484 -18.98 -6.25 -14.13
C PHE A 484 -18.90 -7.75 -14.41
N VAL A 485 -19.31 -8.57 -13.45
CA VAL A 485 -19.05 -10.01 -13.46
C VAL A 485 -20.35 -10.81 -13.49
N ASP A 486 -20.53 -11.61 -14.53
CA ASP A 486 -21.65 -12.55 -14.63
C ASP A 486 -21.29 -13.82 -13.85
N ILE A 487 -21.22 -13.71 -12.52
CA ILE A 487 -20.48 -14.68 -11.70
C ILE A 487 -21.15 -16.06 -11.60
N ILE A 488 -22.46 -16.15 -11.79
CA ILE A 488 -23.21 -17.40 -11.65
C ILE A 488 -23.27 -18.14 -12.99
N PRO A 489 -22.73 -19.37 -13.10
CA PRO A 489 -22.91 -20.20 -14.27
C PRO A 489 -24.38 -20.37 -14.66
N GLY A 490 -24.66 -20.11 -15.93
CA GLY A 490 -25.99 -20.03 -16.51
C GLY A 490 -26.50 -18.60 -16.71
N THR A 491 -25.79 -17.57 -16.22
CA THR A 491 -26.13 -16.15 -16.45
C THR A 491 -25.15 -15.48 -17.40
N GLY A 492 -25.64 -14.47 -18.12
CA GLY A 492 -24.91 -13.77 -19.16
C GLY A 492 -24.36 -14.72 -20.21
N TYR A 493 -23.03 -14.72 -20.36
CA TYR A 493 -22.27 -15.70 -21.14
C TYR A 493 -21.38 -16.59 -20.26
N SER A 494 -21.75 -16.78 -18.99
CA SER A 494 -21.02 -17.65 -18.06
C SER A 494 -21.64 -19.04 -18.01
N GLN A 495 -20.80 -20.08 -17.98
CA GLN A 495 -21.27 -21.46 -17.89
C GLN A 495 -20.26 -22.37 -17.21
N ALA A 496 -20.78 -23.41 -16.54
CA ALA A 496 -19.97 -24.44 -15.90
C ALA A 496 -19.21 -25.27 -16.93
N ILE A 497 -18.10 -25.87 -16.52
CA ILE A 497 -17.31 -26.77 -17.35
C ILE A 497 -17.42 -28.18 -16.78
N ALA A 498 -17.68 -29.15 -17.66
CA ALA A 498 -17.83 -30.55 -17.31
C ALA A 498 -16.63 -31.06 -16.50
N PRO A 499 -16.86 -31.88 -15.45
CA PRO A 499 -18.11 -32.54 -15.09
C PRO A 499 -19.08 -31.69 -14.24
N ASN A 500 -18.76 -30.42 -13.98
CA ASN A 500 -19.69 -29.53 -13.28
C ASN A 500 -20.80 -29.08 -14.21
N THR A 501 -21.99 -28.90 -13.64
CA THR A 501 -23.14 -28.29 -14.30
C THR A 501 -23.38 -26.90 -13.72
N ASN A 502 -24.20 -26.07 -14.36
CA ASN A 502 -24.56 -24.76 -13.80
C ASN A 502 -25.07 -24.87 -12.36
N GLN A 503 -25.92 -25.87 -12.08
CA GLN A 503 -26.47 -26.13 -10.75
C GLN A 503 -25.41 -26.48 -9.70
N SER A 504 -24.24 -26.99 -10.11
CA SER A 504 -23.12 -27.26 -9.19
C SER A 504 -22.64 -26.01 -8.44
N PHE A 505 -22.96 -24.81 -8.96
CA PHE A 505 -22.59 -23.52 -8.37
C PHE A 505 -23.78 -22.75 -7.78
N TRP A 506 -24.99 -23.30 -7.81
CA TRP A 506 -26.19 -22.66 -7.26
C TRP A 506 -26.34 -22.93 -5.76
N ASP A 507 -25.25 -22.69 -5.04
CA ASP A 507 -25.10 -22.80 -3.58
C ASP A 507 -24.28 -21.61 -3.06
N VAL A 508 -24.55 -21.16 -1.83
CA VAL A 508 -23.87 -19.98 -1.25
C VAL A 508 -22.36 -20.20 -1.15
N THR A 509 -21.93 -21.38 -0.74
CA THR A 509 -20.50 -21.69 -0.55
C THR A 509 -19.80 -21.78 -1.90
N ALA A 510 -20.40 -22.50 -2.85
CA ALA A 510 -19.85 -22.66 -4.20
C ALA A 510 -19.72 -21.30 -4.91
N ASP A 511 -20.73 -20.44 -4.79
CA ASP A 511 -20.76 -19.07 -5.30
C ASP A 511 -19.63 -18.20 -4.74
N VAL A 512 -19.46 -18.17 -3.42
CA VAL A 512 -18.39 -17.38 -2.78
C VAL A 512 -17.01 -17.87 -3.20
N GLN A 513 -16.81 -19.20 -3.28
CA GLN A 513 -15.55 -19.77 -3.74
C GLN A 513 -15.27 -19.44 -5.21
N LEU A 514 -16.29 -19.50 -6.06
CA LEU A 514 -16.18 -19.16 -7.48
C LEU A 514 -15.85 -17.67 -7.67
N SER A 515 -16.53 -16.80 -6.93
CA SER A 515 -16.28 -15.35 -6.88
C SER A 515 -14.83 -15.05 -6.49
N HIS A 516 -14.32 -15.71 -5.45
CA HIS A 516 -12.95 -15.52 -4.99
C HIS A 516 -11.93 -15.97 -6.05
N ARG A 517 -12.12 -17.15 -6.66
CA ARG A 517 -11.25 -17.67 -7.72
C ARG A 517 -11.24 -16.76 -8.96
N PHE A 518 -12.40 -16.22 -9.34
CA PHE A 518 -12.49 -15.25 -10.43
C PHE A 518 -11.66 -13.99 -10.11
N ILE A 519 -11.79 -13.41 -8.92
CA ILE A 519 -11.00 -12.22 -8.53
C ILE A 519 -9.50 -12.53 -8.57
N GLN A 520 -9.07 -13.66 -8.03
CA GLN A 520 -7.67 -14.10 -8.11
C GLN A 520 -7.20 -14.19 -9.57
N ARG A 521 -7.99 -14.86 -10.43
CA ARG A 521 -7.67 -15.01 -11.86
C ARG A 521 -7.60 -13.66 -12.56
N TYR A 522 -8.57 -12.77 -12.34
CA TYR A 522 -8.61 -11.43 -12.94
C TYR A 522 -7.41 -10.60 -12.51
N VAL A 523 -7.07 -10.62 -11.22
CA VAL A 523 -5.95 -9.87 -10.67
C VAL A 523 -4.62 -10.37 -11.24
N ASN A 524 -4.42 -11.67 -11.33
CA ASN A 524 -3.21 -12.25 -11.89
C ASN A 524 -3.09 -11.98 -13.40
N TYR A 525 -4.16 -12.22 -14.14
CA TYR A 525 -4.21 -12.01 -15.59
C TYR A 525 -3.92 -10.54 -15.97
N ASN A 526 -4.45 -9.59 -15.20
CA ASN A 526 -4.30 -8.15 -15.46
C ASN A 526 -3.18 -7.46 -14.64
N GLN A 527 -2.43 -8.24 -13.85
CA GLN A 527 -1.36 -7.77 -12.95
C GLN A 527 -1.83 -6.62 -12.02
N ARG A 528 -2.87 -6.87 -11.22
CA ARG A 528 -3.52 -5.88 -10.33
C ARG A 528 -3.25 -6.15 -8.84
N GLN A 529 -2.15 -6.83 -8.53
CA GLN A 529 -1.78 -7.21 -7.16
C GLN A 529 -1.74 -5.99 -6.24
N GLU A 530 -1.11 -4.91 -6.70
CA GLU A 530 -0.92 -3.68 -5.91
C GLU A 530 -2.11 -2.73 -5.93
N SER A 531 -3.12 -2.99 -6.76
CA SER A 531 -4.32 -2.16 -6.82
C SER A 531 -5.19 -2.36 -5.58
N PRO A 532 -5.71 -1.28 -4.97
CA PRO A 532 -6.79 -1.38 -3.99
C PRO A 532 -7.99 -2.12 -4.59
N LYS A 533 -8.56 -3.08 -3.86
CA LYS A 533 -9.66 -3.93 -4.36
C LYS A 533 -10.93 -3.60 -3.60
N TYR A 534 -12.00 -3.38 -4.35
CA TYR A 534 -13.31 -3.07 -3.79
C TYR A 534 -14.35 -4.06 -4.31
N LEU A 535 -15.30 -4.40 -3.44
CA LEU A 535 -16.47 -5.21 -3.78
C LEU A 535 -17.71 -4.33 -3.77
N TYR A 536 -18.54 -4.45 -4.79
CA TYR A 536 -19.84 -3.80 -4.85
C TYR A 536 -20.90 -4.88 -5.08
N GLY A 537 -21.71 -5.14 -4.06
CA GLY A 537 -22.75 -6.16 -4.10
C GLY A 537 -24.13 -5.56 -3.92
N GLU A 538 -25.07 -5.93 -4.78
CA GLU A 538 -26.47 -5.53 -4.70
C GLU A 538 -27.37 -6.70 -4.24
N SER A 539 -28.37 -6.43 -3.40
CA SER A 539 -29.39 -7.41 -3.02
C SER A 539 -28.79 -8.64 -2.30
N TYR A 540 -29.06 -9.87 -2.78
CA TYR A 540 -28.36 -11.08 -2.36
C TYR A 540 -26.83 -10.92 -2.41
N ALA A 541 -26.28 -10.25 -3.42
CA ALA A 541 -24.84 -10.06 -3.48
C ALA A 541 -24.36 -9.16 -2.35
N GLY A 542 -25.10 -8.09 -2.03
CA GLY A 542 -24.81 -7.17 -0.94
C GLY A 542 -24.97 -7.79 0.45
N GLY A 543 -26.00 -8.61 0.64
CA GLY A 543 -26.33 -9.19 1.95
C GLY A 543 -25.66 -10.53 2.26
N THR A 544 -25.27 -11.27 1.22
CA THR A 544 -24.73 -12.64 1.35
C THR A 544 -23.36 -12.79 0.69
N ARG A 545 -23.24 -12.52 -0.62
CA ARG A 545 -22.03 -12.83 -1.40
C ARG A 545 -20.83 -12.01 -0.96
N VAL A 546 -20.91 -10.68 -1.03
CA VAL A 546 -19.75 -9.82 -0.77
C VAL A 546 -19.32 -9.79 0.71
N PRO A 547 -20.21 -9.93 1.72
CA PRO A 547 -19.77 -10.17 3.10
C PRO A 547 -18.92 -11.45 3.25
N LYS A 548 -19.40 -12.57 2.72
CA LYS A 548 -18.71 -13.87 2.80
C LYS A 548 -17.44 -13.91 1.97
N LEU A 549 -17.48 -13.27 0.80
CA LEU A 549 -16.32 -13.10 -0.06
C LEU A 549 -15.25 -12.24 0.61
N ALA A 550 -15.64 -11.15 1.29
CA ALA A 550 -14.69 -10.34 2.04
C ALA A 550 -13.96 -11.17 3.10
N ARG A 551 -14.70 -11.95 3.89
CA ARG A 551 -14.10 -12.91 4.83
C ARG A 551 -13.18 -13.91 4.12
N ALA A 552 -13.63 -14.53 3.03
CA ALA A 552 -12.85 -15.55 2.31
C ALA A 552 -11.55 -14.99 1.71
N MET A 553 -11.57 -13.74 1.25
CA MET A 553 -10.38 -13.04 0.76
C MET A 553 -9.41 -12.74 1.91
N GLU A 554 -9.90 -12.20 3.03
CA GLU A 554 -9.07 -11.90 4.21
C GLU A 554 -8.47 -13.18 4.83
N GLU A 555 -9.24 -14.27 4.92
CA GLU A 555 -8.75 -15.57 5.41
C GLU A 555 -7.64 -16.16 4.52
N ALA A 556 -7.73 -15.96 3.20
CA ALA A 556 -6.71 -16.44 2.27
C ALA A 556 -5.47 -15.53 2.22
N GLY A 557 -5.62 -14.25 2.56
CA GLY A 557 -4.56 -13.26 2.44
C GLY A 557 -4.04 -13.17 1.00
N GLU A 558 -2.71 -13.22 0.84
CA GLU A 558 -2.06 -13.15 -0.48
C GLU A 558 -2.09 -14.49 -1.25
N LYS A 559 -2.60 -15.57 -0.64
CA LYS A 559 -2.60 -16.89 -1.28
C LYS A 559 -3.47 -16.90 -2.55
N GLY A 560 -2.90 -17.39 -3.64
CA GLY A 560 -3.55 -17.50 -4.95
C GLY A 560 -3.30 -16.31 -5.87
N PHE A 561 -2.68 -15.23 -5.36
CA PHE A 561 -2.15 -14.17 -6.21
C PHE A 561 -0.71 -14.48 -6.63
N ASP A 562 -0.37 -14.13 -7.88
CA ASP A 562 1.01 -14.17 -8.36
C ASP A 562 1.82 -13.06 -7.68
N ALA A 563 3.15 -13.19 -7.64
CA ALA A 563 4.02 -12.13 -7.12
C ALA A 563 3.86 -10.83 -7.93
N SER A 564 3.81 -9.69 -7.26
CA SER A 564 3.80 -8.41 -7.95
C SER A 564 5.08 -8.20 -8.74
N GLN A 565 4.95 -7.69 -9.97
CA GLN A 565 6.09 -7.35 -10.81
C GLN A 565 6.96 -6.22 -10.23
N ALA A 566 6.38 -5.31 -9.45
CA ALA A 566 7.15 -4.24 -8.79
C ALA A 566 7.71 -4.64 -7.42
N GLY A 567 7.46 -5.89 -6.98
CA GLY A 567 7.97 -6.44 -5.72
C GLY A 567 7.21 -5.97 -4.46
N ALA A 568 6.14 -5.18 -4.58
CA ALA A 568 5.32 -4.82 -3.44
C ALA A 568 4.32 -5.93 -3.05
N ARG A 569 3.79 -5.83 -1.83
CA ARG A 569 2.78 -6.78 -1.33
C ARG A 569 1.45 -6.61 -2.04
N THR A 570 0.73 -7.72 -2.18
CA THR A 570 -0.63 -7.72 -2.74
C THR A 570 -1.61 -7.05 -1.77
N LYS A 571 -2.39 -6.07 -2.26
CA LYS A 571 -3.50 -5.49 -1.50
C LYS A 571 -4.70 -6.42 -1.62
N VAL A 572 -5.06 -7.15 -0.56
CA VAL A 572 -6.11 -8.20 -0.61
C VAL A 572 -7.51 -7.60 -0.79
N LEU A 573 -7.93 -6.73 0.13
CA LEU A 573 -9.22 -6.05 0.08
C LEU A 573 -9.12 -4.69 0.76
N THR A 574 -9.81 -3.68 0.21
CA THR A 574 -9.77 -2.30 0.70
C THR A 574 -11.15 -1.83 1.17
N GLY A 575 -12.22 -2.19 0.46
CA GLY A 575 -13.55 -1.84 0.92
C GLY A 575 -14.69 -2.58 0.23
N VAL A 576 -15.87 -2.47 0.83
CA VAL A 576 -17.09 -3.14 0.40
C VAL A 576 -18.26 -2.17 0.44
N VAL A 577 -19.03 -2.12 -0.65
CA VAL A 577 -20.31 -1.42 -0.75
C VAL A 577 -21.42 -2.45 -0.77
N PHE A 578 -22.33 -2.31 0.19
CA PHE A 578 -23.56 -3.09 0.31
C PHE A 578 -24.72 -2.25 -0.24
N HIS A 579 -25.11 -2.48 -1.49
CA HIS A 579 -26.26 -1.82 -2.11
C HIS A 579 -27.51 -2.64 -1.82
N SER A 580 -28.48 -2.05 -1.12
CA SER A 580 -29.75 -2.68 -0.79
C SER A 580 -29.58 -4.13 -0.31
N PRO A 581 -28.75 -4.38 0.72
CA PRO A 581 -28.39 -5.74 1.12
C PRO A 581 -29.54 -6.48 1.78
N GLY A 582 -29.76 -7.74 1.38
CA GLY A 582 -30.60 -8.67 2.12
C GLY A 582 -29.80 -9.47 3.16
N PHE A 583 -29.74 -9.01 4.42
CA PHE A 583 -29.03 -9.76 5.49
C PHE A 583 -29.87 -10.91 6.08
N TYR A 584 -31.18 -10.95 5.85
CA TYR A 584 -32.12 -12.03 6.19
C TYR A 584 -32.09 -12.49 7.68
N ALA A 585 -31.81 -11.60 8.63
CA ALA A 585 -31.58 -11.97 10.05
C ALA A 585 -32.83 -11.90 10.96
N GLY A 586 -34.06 -11.75 10.44
CA GLY A 586 -35.27 -11.75 11.28
C GLY A 586 -36.57 -11.32 10.59
N ASP A 587 -37.59 -10.98 11.40
CA ASP A 587 -38.95 -10.64 10.94
C ASP A 587 -38.98 -9.36 10.09
N ASN A 588 -39.38 -9.49 8.82
CA ASN A 588 -39.47 -8.40 7.87
C ASN A 588 -40.72 -7.52 8.08
N ASP A 589 -41.77 -8.02 8.72
CA ASP A 589 -43.08 -7.35 8.74
C ASP A 589 -43.09 -6.07 9.58
N ALA A 590 -42.33 -6.03 10.68
CA ALA A 590 -42.15 -4.79 11.44
C ALA A 590 -41.23 -3.80 10.72
N ALA A 591 -40.20 -4.29 10.06
CA ALA A 591 -39.18 -3.44 9.44
C ALA A 591 -39.67 -2.75 8.16
N MET A 592 -40.79 -3.19 7.59
CA MET A 592 -41.42 -2.61 6.41
C MET A 592 -42.05 -1.23 6.65
N LEU A 593 -42.45 -0.91 7.89
CA LEU A 593 -43.25 0.28 8.17
C LEU A 593 -42.62 1.59 7.69
N PRO A 594 -41.32 1.88 7.93
CA PRO A 594 -40.70 3.09 7.42
C PRO A 594 -40.76 3.19 5.89
N THR A 595 -40.38 2.14 5.16
CA THR A 595 -40.48 2.12 3.68
C THR A 595 -41.93 2.31 3.21
N THR A 596 -42.91 1.69 3.88
CA THR A 596 -44.34 1.88 3.56
C THR A 596 -44.80 3.32 3.80
N ALA A 597 -44.34 3.97 4.88
CA ALA A 597 -44.63 5.38 5.14
C ALA A 597 -43.99 6.30 4.09
N MET A 598 -42.73 6.04 3.70
CA MET A 598 -42.08 6.76 2.60
C MET A 598 -42.86 6.60 1.28
N THR A 599 -43.32 5.38 0.99
CA THR A 599 -44.14 5.08 -0.18
C THR A 599 -45.47 5.85 -0.14
N ALA A 600 -46.14 5.88 1.02
CA ALA A 600 -47.38 6.61 1.21
C ALA A 600 -47.23 8.13 0.92
N ILE A 601 -46.07 8.72 1.22
CA ILE A 601 -45.73 10.09 0.80
C ILE A 601 -45.59 10.19 -0.72
N ALA A 602 -44.81 9.29 -1.33
CA ALA A 602 -44.52 9.34 -2.77
C ALA A 602 -45.78 9.21 -3.63
N ILE A 603 -46.72 8.35 -3.22
CA ILE A 603 -48.02 8.18 -3.90
C ILE A 603 -49.08 9.21 -3.46
N LYS A 604 -48.71 10.18 -2.60
CA LYS A 604 -49.58 11.24 -2.07
C LYS A 604 -50.78 10.74 -1.24
N LYS A 605 -50.67 9.55 -0.64
CA LYS A 605 -51.66 9.03 0.29
C LYS A 605 -51.61 9.74 1.65
N ILE A 606 -50.41 10.21 2.02
CA ILE A 606 -50.20 11.18 3.11
C ILE A 606 -49.35 12.35 2.61
N THR A 607 -49.29 13.42 3.40
CA THR A 607 -48.46 14.59 3.13
C THR A 607 -47.65 14.95 4.35
N ILE A 608 -46.38 15.33 4.16
CA ILE A 608 -45.53 15.92 5.20
C ILE A 608 -45.40 17.43 4.98
N PRO A 609 -45.04 18.23 6.01
CA PRO A 609 -44.78 19.66 5.84
C PRO A 609 -43.74 19.91 4.74
N ALA A 610 -43.95 20.94 3.92
CA ALA A 610 -43.06 21.26 2.80
C ALA A 610 -41.61 21.59 3.23
N THR A 611 -41.39 21.95 4.49
CA THR A 611 -40.08 22.20 5.10
C THR A 611 -39.35 20.94 5.54
N THR A 612 -40.02 19.78 5.54
CA THR A 612 -39.46 18.50 6.00
C THR A 612 -38.91 17.72 4.82
N THR A 613 -37.62 17.38 4.86
CA THR A 613 -37.00 16.52 3.85
C THR A 613 -37.31 15.04 4.11
N LEU A 614 -37.11 14.18 3.11
CA LEU A 614 -37.26 12.73 3.25
C LEU A 614 -36.33 12.16 4.34
N ASP A 615 -35.09 12.67 4.46
CA ASP A 615 -34.16 12.28 5.52
C ASP A 615 -34.66 12.62 6.92
N VAL A 616 -35.18 13.84 7.10
CA VAL A 616 -35.73 14.28 8.39
C VAL A 616 -36.93 13.43 8.77
N TYR A 617 -37.81 13.12 7.81
CA TYR A 617 -38.97 12.26 8.07
C TYR A 617 -38.57 10.81 8.33
N ALA A 618 -37.60 10.26 7.59
CA ALA A 618 -37.05 8.93 7.88
C ALA A 618 -36.47 8.87 9.30
N GLN A 619 -35.81 9.95 9.76
CA GLN A 619 -35.32 10.04 11.14
C GLN A 619 -36.45 10.07 12.18
N GLU A 620 -37.54 10.79 11.91
CA GLU A 620 -38.75 10.77 12.75
C GLU A 620 -39.33 9.35 12.86
N LEU A 621 -39.44 8.64 11.72
CA LEU A 621 -39.91 7.27 11.67
C LEU A 621 -39.01 6.34 12.50
N ARG A 622 -37.68 6.48 12.45
CA ARG A 622 -36.76 5.69 13.28
C ARG A 622 -37.02 5.88 14.78
N GLY A 623 -37.28 7.13 15.21
CA GLY A 623 -37.65 7.44 16.58
C GLY A 623 -38.96 6.76 16.97
N PHE A 624 -40.00 6.91 16.15
CA PHE A 624 -41.28 6.23 16.36
C PHE A 624 -41.15 4.70 16.42
N MET A 625 -40.35 4.11 15.53
CA MET A 625 -40.09 2.68 15.51
C MET A 625 -39.45 2.21 16.81
N THR A 626 -38.42 2.91 17.27
CA THR A 626 -37.63 2.55 18.46
C THR A 626 -38.43 2.75 19.74
N ASP A 627 -39.11 3.89 19.88
CA ASP A 627 -39.68 4.32 21.15
C ASP A 627 -41.12 3.83 21.35
N THR A 628 -41.84 3.56 20.27
CA THR A 628 -43.28 3.24 20.32
C THR A 628 -43.63 1.92 19.63
N TYR A 629 -43.35 1.79 18.33
CA TYR A 629 -43.90 0.70 17.53
C TYR A 629 -43.31 -0.68 17.89
N LEU A 630 -41.98 -0.82 17.91
CA LEU A 630 -41.33 -2.08 18.24
C LEU A 630 -41.63 -2.53 19.69
N PRO A 631 -41.55 -1.68 20.73
CA PRO A 631 -41.91 -2.06 22.10
C PRO A 631 -43.38 -2.49 22.24
N ALA A 632 -44.31 -1.79 21.58
CA ALA A 632 -45.72 -2.14 21.60
C ALA A 632 -45.98 -3.49 20.91
N ARG A 633 -45.36 -3.74 19.75
CA ARG A 633 -45.47 -5.02 19.04
C ARG A 633 -44.91 -6.17 19.85
N ALA A 634 -43.75 -5.99 20.50
CA ALA A 634 -43.18 -6.97 21.43
C ALA A 634 -44.13 -7.28 22.60
N SER A 635 -44.90 -6.29 23.04
CA SER A 635 -45.93 -6.43 24.08
C SER A 635 -47.31 -6.86 23.54
N LYS A 636 -47.41 -7.26 22.26
CA LYS A 636 -48.66 -7.62 21.55
C LYS A 636 -49.75 -6.55 21.61
N LYS A 637 -49.35 -5.27 21.68
CA LYS A 637 -50.24 -4.12 21.64
C LYS A 637 -50.30 -3.56 20.22
N ASN A 638 -51.49 -3.20 19.78
CA ASN A 638 -51.69 -2.51 18.51
C ASN A 638 -51.30 -1.03 18.66
N VAL A 639 -50.63 -0.51 17.64
CA VAL A 639 -50.32 0.92 17.50
C VAL A 639 -51.00 1.40 16.24
N ASP A 640 -51.71 2.52 16.33
CA ASP A 640 -52.27 3.16 15.14
C ASP A 640 -51.15 3.79 14.31
N ILE A 641 -50.91 3.18 13.14
CA ILE A 641 -49.91 3.61 12.16
C ILE A 641 -50.53 4.40 10.99
N SER A 642 -51.85 4.60 10.99
CA SER A 642 -52.57 5.25 9.89
C SER A 642 -52.13 6.69 9.65
N LYS A 643 -51.65 7.38 10.68
CA LYS A 643 -51.05 8.72 10.54
C LYS A 643 -49.75 8.73 9.72
N TYR A 644 -49.03 7.60 9.61
CA TYR A 644 -47.76 7.47 8.88
C TYR A 644 -47.92 6.81 7.52
N THR A 645 -48.94 5.97 7.32
CA THR A 645 -49.11 5.22 6.05
C THR A 645 -50.41 5.57 5.32
N GLY A 646 -51.35 6.25 5.98
CA GLY A 646 -52.73 6.39 5.51
C GLY A 646 -53.52 5.07 5.49
N SER A 647 -53.00 4.02 6.14
CA SER A 647 -53.59 2.67 6.22
C SER A 647 -53.33 2.06 7.61
N SER A 648 -54.10 1.07 8.02
CA SER A 648 -53.80 0.28 9.23
C SER A 648 -52.71 -0.79 9.00
N SER A 649 -52.22 -0.94 7.76
CA SER A 649 -51.20 -1.92 7.38
C SER A 649 -49.80 -1.31 7.28
N SER A 650 -48.80 -2.10 7.65
CA SER A 650 -47.37 -1.79 7.46
C SER A 650 -46.83 -2.27 6.10
N ALA A 651 -47.64 -2.89 5.25
CA ALA A 651 -47.23 -3.39 3.93
C ALA A 651 -47.64 -2.43 2.81
N ALA A 652 -46.69 -2.11 1.90
CA ALA A 652 -46.92 -1.20 0.79
C ALA A 652 -48.08 -1.63 -0.13
N LYS A 653 -48.24 -2.94 -0.36
CA LYS A 653 -49.34 -3.51 -1.15
C LYS A 653 -50.74 -3.16 -0.65
N ASP A 654 -50.89 -2.80 0.63
CA ASP A 654 -52.17 -2.47 1.25
C ASP A 654 -52.44 -0.95 1.24
N LEU A 655 -51.54 -0.14 0.67
CA LEU A 655 -51.74 1.30 0.53
C LEU A 655 -52.83 1.62 -0.50
N LEU A 656 -52.88 0.85 -1.59
CA LEU A 656 -53.85 0.98 -2.66
C LEU A 656 -54.35 -0.43 -3.03
N PRO A 657 -55.56 -0.83 -2.64
CA PRO A 657 -56.03 -2.22 -2.85
C PRO A 657 -56.22 -2.57 -4.32
N ASP A 658 -56.53 -1.58 -5.16
CA ASP A 658 -56.84 -1.75 -6.59
C ASP A 658 -55.58 -1.69 -7.48
N VAL A 659 -54.38 -1.73 -6.89
CA VAL A 659 -53.13 -1.74 -7.65
C VAL A 659 -52.26 -2.91 -7.20
N VAL A 660 -51.25 -3.22 -8.00
CA VAL A 660 -50.13 -4.04 -7.59
C VAL A 660 -48.87 -3.19 -7.76
N PHE A 661 -48.01 -3.24 -6.74
CA PHE A 661 -46.80 -2.42 -6.67
C PHE A 661 -45.61 -3.23 -7.19
N ASN A 662 -44.69 -2.55 -7.87
CA ASN A 662 -43.36 -3.10 -8.09
C ASN A 662 -42.64 -3.24 -6.73
N THR A 663 -42.12 -4.43 -6.46
CA THR A 663 -41.44 -4.79 -5.21
C THR A 663 -40.11 -4.05 -5.04
N TYR A 664 -39.40 -3.80 -6.15
CA TYR A 664 -38.13 -3.12 -6.16
C TYR A 664 -38.27 -1.60 -6.05
N ASP A 665 -39.34 -0.98 -6.55
CA ASP A 665 -39.63 0.44 -6.35
C ASP A 665 -41.14 0.67 -6.20
N ALA A 666 -41.59 0.79 -4.94
CA ALA A 666 -43.01 0.92 -4.63
C ALA A 666 -43.64 2.28 -5.03
N ARG A 667 -42.90 3.15 -5.73
CA ARG A 667 -43.52 4.29 -6.43
C ARG A 667 -44.19 3.84 -7.74
N MET A 668 -43.74 2.72 -8.31
CA MET A 668 -44.32 2.09 -9.50
C MET A 668 -45.43 1.11 -9.12
N TYR A 669 -46.55 1.19 -9.83
CA TYR A 669 -47.68 0.28 -9.68
C TYR A 669 -48.53 0.23 -10.96
N LEU A 670 -49.23 -0.88 -11.24
CA LEU A 670 -50.31 -0.95 -12.23
C LEU A 670 -51.65 -1.21 -11.55
N LEU A 671 -52.74 -0.95 -12.26
CA LEU A 671 -54.08 -1.33 -11.79
C LEU A 671 -54.20 -2.85 -11.70
N ARG A 672 -54.74 -3.36 -10.59
CA ARG A 672 -55.04 -4.78 -10.40
C ARG A 672 -55.98 -5.26 -11.50
N GLY A 673 -55.68 -6.41 -12.10
CA GLY A 673 -56.37 -6.90 -13.29
C GLY A 673 -55.72 -6.48 -14.62
N HIS A 674 -54.86 -5.46 -14.63
CA HIS A 674 -53.76 -5.37 -15.61
C HIS A 674 -52.58 -6.26 -15.19
N GLU A 675 -52.58 -6.75 -13.94
CA GLU A 675 -51.60 -7.65 -13.35
C GLU A 675 -52.20 -9.04 -13.05
N PHE A 676 -51.36 -10.08 -13.16
CA PHE A 676 -51.67 -11.52 -13.30
C PHE A 676 -52.20 -12.25 -12.04
N ASP A 677 -52.95 -13.35 -12.25
CA ASP A 677 -53.35 -14.39 -11.27
C ASP A 677 -52.64 -15.74 -11.56
N PRO A 678 -51.79 -16.26 -10.65
CA PRO A 678 -51.01 -17.49 -10.84
C PRO A 678 -51.78 -18.82 -10.90
N VAL A 679 -53.09 -18.85 -10.65
CA VAL A 679 -53.87 -20.11 -10.55
C VAL A 679 -54.75 -20.40 -11.77
N ALA A 680 -54.99 -19.42 -12.65
CA ALA A 680 -55.87 -19.57 -13.80
C ALA A 680 -55.09 -19.79 -15.10
N GLY A 681 -55.31 -20.93 -15.77
CA GLY A 681 -54.64 -21.37 -17.00
C GLY A 681 -54.78 -20.43 -18.24
N PRO A 682 -54.35 -20.89 -19.43
CA PRO A 682 -53.75 -20.05 -20.46
C PRO A 682 -54.75 -19.21 -21.26
N ARG A 683 -54.43 -17.93 -21.50
CA ARG A 683 -55.01 -17.12 -22.58
C ARG A 683 -53.97 -16.23 -23.27
N GLU A 684 -54.21 -16.07 -24.56
CA GLU A 684 -53.35 -15.50 -25.60
C GLU A 684 -53.33 -13.94 -25.57
N THR A 685 -52.48 -13.32 -24.73
CA THR A 685 -52.06 -11.90 -24.80
C THR A 685 -50.77 -11.68 -23.96
N PRO A 686 -49.89 -10.71 -24.28
CA PRO A 686 -48.47 -10.72 -23.87
C PRO A 686 -48.27 -10.49 -22.36
N TRP A 687 -47.59 -11.43 -21.72
CA TRP A 687 -47.36 -11.54 -20.29
C TRP A 687 -46.15 -10.69 -19.85
N TYR A 688 -46.26 -9.80 -18.84
CA TYR A 688 -45.06 -9.29 -18.15
C TYR A 688 -45.33 -8.92 -16.68
N ASN A 689 -44.41 -9.31 -15.80
CA ASN A 689 -44.42 -8.98 -14.38
C ASN A 689 -43.82 -7.57 -14.20
N ILE A 690 -44.53 -6.68 -13.49
CA ILE A 690 -44.06 -5.32 -13.26
C ILE A 690 -42.75 -5.27 -12.47
N ASP A 691 -42.44 -6.29 -11.65
CA ASP A 691 -41.15 -6.43 -10.95
C ASP A 691 -39.95 -6.55 -11.90
N PHE A 692 -40.18 -6.98 -13.14
CA PHE A 692 -39.16 -7.28 -14.16
C PHE A 692 -39.50 -6.60 -15.50
N PHE A 693 -40.11 -5.42 -15.43
CA PHE A 693 -40.57 -4.69 -16.62
C PHE A 693 -39.43 -4.35 -17.60
N GLU A 694 -38.21 -4.23 -17.10
CA GLU A 694 -37.03 -3.81 -17.85
C GLU A 694 -36.33 -4.92 -18.64
N GLU A 695 -36.61 -6.20 -18.36
CA GLU A 695 -35.82 -7.35 -18.85
C GLU A 695 -35.60 -7.32 -20.36
N ARG A 696 -36.67 -7.07 -21.10
CA ARG A 696 -36.64 -7.06 -22.57
C ARG A 696 -35.81 -5.90 -23.10
N ALA A 697 -35.95 -4.72 -22.50
CA ALA A 697 -35.14 -3.56 -22.87
C ALA A 697 -33.66 -3.75 -22.54
N PHE A 698 -33.35 -4.43 -21.43
CA PHE A 698 -31.97 -4.70 -21.01
C PHE A 698 -31.29 -5.70 -21.96
N TYR A 699 -31.99 -6.79 -22.30
CA TYR A 699 -31.53 -7.74 -23.31
C TYR A 699 -31.25 -7.04 -24.67
N ASN A 700 -32.18 -6.20 -25.13
CA ASN A 700 -32.01 -5.44 -26.36
C ASN A 700 -30.83 -4.45 -26.28
N ALA A 701 -30.57 -3.87 -25.11
CA ALA A 701 -29.49 -2.92 -24.92
C ALA A 701 -28.12 -3.61 -24.86
N ILE A 702 -27.97 -4.72 -24.13
CA ILE A 702 -26.68 -5.41 -23.98
C ILE A 702 -26.19 -6.01 -25.31
N THR A 703 -27.12 -6.52 -26.13
CA THR A 703 -26.83 -7.08 -27.47
C THR A 703 -26.31 -6.02 -28.45
N VAL A 704 -26.65 -4.74 -28.24
CA VAL A 704 -26.10 -3.61 -29.00
C VAL A 704 -24.81 -3.08 -28.36
N LEU A 705 -24.78 -2.99 -27.03
CA LEU A 705 -23.67 -2.41 -26.28
C LEU A 705 -22.39 -3.22 -26.47
N LEU A 706 -22.42 -4.54 -26.34
CA LEU A 706 -21.20 -5.37 -26.41
C LEU A 706 -20.48 -5.23 -27.77
N PRO A 707 -21.13 -5.43 -28.94
CA PRO A 707 -20.43 -5.26 -30.22
C PRO A 707 -19.98 -3.83 -30.46
N ARG A 708 -20.81 -2.85 -30.08
CA ARG A 708 -20.55 -1.44 -30.34
C ARG A 708 -19.45 -0.91 -29.43
N ASP A 709 -19.42 -1.26 -28.16
CA ASP A 709 -18.63 -0.56 -27.16
C ASP A 709 -17.42 -1.35 -26.66
N THR A 710 -17.44 -2.68 -26.72
CA THR A 710 -16.32 -3.53 -26.28
C THR A 710 -15.67 -4.31 -27.42
N ASN A 711 -16.24 -4.24 -28.64
CA ASN A 711 -15.91 -5.10 -29.78
C ASN A 711 -16.19 -6.60 -29.55
N TYR A 712 -17.09 -6.95 -28.62
CA TYR A 712 -17.48 -8.34 -28.36
C TYR A 712 -18.76 -8.72 -29.11
N LYS A 713 -18.72 -9.78 -29.90
CA LYS A 713 -19.89 -10.34 -30.59
C LYS A 713 -20.07 -11.78 -30.14
N ALA A 714 -21.31 -12.17 -29.81
CA ALA A 714 -21.67 -13.56 -29.53
C ALA A 714 -22.69 -14.06 -30.55
N THR A 715 -22.68 -15.37 -30.83
CA THR A 715 -23.76 -16.05 -31.55
C THR A 715 -24.90 -16.45 -30.61
N SER A 716 -24.58 -16.77 -29.36
CA SER A 716 -25.55 -17.08 -28.31
C SER A 716 -26.37 -15.87 -27.87
N SER A 717 -27.58 -16.11 -27.38
CA SER A 717 -28.35 -15.09 -26.65
C SER A 717 -27.74 -14.83 -25.27
N TYR A 718 -27.75 -13.56 -24.85
CA TYR A 718 -27.36 -13.17 -23.50
C TYR A 718 -28.46 -13.56 -22.49
N ILE A 719 -28.08 -14.18 -21.37
CA ILE A 719 -29.04 -14.68 -20.36
C ILE A 719 -29.10 -13.70 -19.18
N ASN A 720 -30.11 -12.83 -19.11
CA ASN A 720 -30.22 -11.84 -18.03
C ASN A 720 -30.24 -12.50 -16.63
N ALA A 721 -30.96 -13.61 -16.48
CA ALA A 721 -31.05 -14.36 -15.23
C ALA A 721 -31.39 -15.84 -15.47
N SER A 722 -30.91 -16.74 -14.61
CA SER A 722 -31.19 -18.19 -14.65
C SER A 722 -32.31 -18.59 -13.69
N TRP A 723 -33.39 -17.80 -13.65
CA TRP A 723 -34.57 -18.10 -12.86
C TRP A 723 -35.52 -19.00 -13.64
N ASN A 724 -36.31 -19.82 -12.91
CA ASN A 724 -37.38 -20.56 -13.54
C ASN A 724 -38.40 -19.58 -14.13
N SER A 725 -38.51 -19.56 -15.45
CA SER A 725 -39.41 -18.66 -16.19
C SER A 725 -39.91 -19.34 -17.45
N TRP A 726 -40.91 -18.76 -18.11
CA TRP A 726 -41.38 -19.27 -19.41
C TRP A 726 -40.25 -19.36 -20.46
N TYR A 727 -39.30 -18.42 -20.42
CA TYR A 727 -38.15 -18.39 -21.33
C TYR A 727 -37.05 -19.39 -20.92
N HIS A 728 -36.99 -19.76 -19.64
CA HIS A 728 -36.00 -20.69 -19.09
C HIS A 728 -36.66 -21.67 -18.09
N PRO A 729 -37.55 -22.58 -18.55
CA PRO A 729 -38.35 -23.43 -17.65
C PRO A 729 -37.54 -24.53 -16.96
N SER A 730 -36.33 -24.81 -17.45
CA SER A 730 -35.35 -25.74 -16.88
C SER A 730 -34.23 -25.03 -16.10
N ALA A 731 -34.30 -23.70 -15.98
CA ALA A 731 -33.49 -22.96 -15.03
C ALA A 731 -34.17 -22.94 -13.64
N GLY A 732 -33.44 -22.56 -12.61
CA GLY A 732 -33.94 -22.64 -11.25
C GLY A 732 -32.95 -22.18 -10.19
N ALA A 733 -32.11 -21.21 -10.54
CA ALA A 733 -31.02 -20.77 -9.67
C ALA A 733 -31.60 -20.14 -8.40
N PHE A 734 -32.54 -19.20 -8.53
CA PHE A 734 -33.22 -18.56 -7.40
C PHE A 734 -33.88 -19.56 -6.45
N GLU A 735 -34.52 -20.58 -7.02
CA GLU A 735 -35.19 -21.66 -6.30
C GLU A 735 -34.19 -22.61 -5.61
N SER A 736 -33.05 -22.87 -6.24
CA SER A 736 -32.01 -23.77 -5.71
C SER A 736 -31.35 -23.18 -4.46
N TRP A 737 -31.28 -21.85 -4.36
CA TRP A 737 -30.75 -21.17 -3.17
C TRP A 737 -31.68 -21.24 -1.94
N LYS A 738 -32.82 -21.95 -1.96
CA LYS A 738 -33.78 -22.01 -0.85
C LYS A 738 -33.23 -22.84 0.33
N GLY A 739 -32.55 -22.19 1.26
CA GLY A 739 -32.13 -22.72 2.56
C GLY A 739 -31.73 -21.60 3.54
N GLY A 740 -32.18 -21.71 4.80
CA GLY A 740 -32.00 -20.72 5.88
C GLY A 740 -30.56 -20.52 6.36
N GLU A 741 -30.37 -19.66 7.38
CA GLU A 741 -29.14 -19.17 8.08
C GLU A 741 -27.90 -18.81 7.23
N LEU A 742 -27.50 -19.64 6.27
CA LEU A 742 -26.37 -19.47 5.36
C LEU A 742 -26.47 -18.23 4.46
N ARG A 743 -27.66 -17.67 4.24
CA ARG A 743 -27.81 -16.41 3.48
C ARG A 743 -27.40 -15.17 4.27
N ASN A 744 -27.27 -15.26 5.59
CA ASN A 744 -26.85 -14.12 6.41
C ASN A 744 -25.33 -13.93 6.32
N GLY A 745 -24.90 -12.73 5.94
CA GLY A 745 -23.48 -12.34 5.84
C GLY A 745 -22.94 -11.55 7.03
N LEU A 746 -23.74 -11.21 8.04
CA LEU A 746 -23.34 -10.29 9.12
C LEU A 746 -22.14 -10.78 9.94
N SER A 747 -22.12 -12.07 10.31
CA SER A 747 -21.00 -12.67 11.05
C SER A 747 -19.72 -12.70 10.22
N ASP A 748 -19.84 -12.81 8.89
CA ASP A 748 -18.70 -12.76 7.99
C ASP A 748 -18.11 -11.35 7.88
N ILE A 749 -18.93 -10.29 8.00
CA ILE A 749 -18.43 -8.91 8.13
C ILE A 749 -17.59 -8.77 9.41
N VAL A 750 -18.08 -9.29 10.55
CA VAL A 750 -17.34 -9.26 11.81
C VAL A 750 -16.01 -10.02 11.68
N ALA A 751 -16.02 -11.20 11.07
CA ALA A 751 -14.82 -11.99 10.83
C ALA A 751 -13.81 -11.24 9.94
N ALA A 752 -14.28 -10.64 8.83
CA ALA A 752 -13.45 -9.84 7.93
C ALA A 752 -12.83 -8.63 8.67
N LEU A 753 -13.61 -7.90 9.45
CA LEU A 753 -13.11 -6.79 10.27
C LEU A 753 -12.11 -7.24 11.33
N GLY A 754 -12.29 -8.43 11.91
CA GLY A 754 -11.34 -9.01 12.87
C GLY A 754 -9.96 -9.29 12.27
N MET A 755 -9.89 -9.57 10.96
CA MET A 755 -8.63 -9.76 10.21
C MET A 755 -8.10 -8.43 9.66
N ASN A 756 -8.99 -7.57 9.16
CA ASN A 756 -8.66 -6.28 8.58
C ASN A 756 -9.56 -5.17 9.17
N PRO A 757 -9.17 -4.60 10.33
CA PRO A 757 -9.92 -3.52 10.95
C PRO A 757 -10.01 -2.24 10.10
N SER A 758 -9.13 -2.11 9.09
CA SER A 758 -9.04 -0.94 8.21
C SER A 758 -10.02 -0.98 7.03
N LEU A 759 -10.80 -2.07 6.86
CA LEU A 759 -11.75 -2.22 5.76
C LEU A 759 -12.77 -1.07 5.71
N LYS A 760 -12.92 -0.46 4.54
CA LYS A 760 -13.94 0.57 4.33
C LYS A 760 -15.27 -0.11 4.03
N LEU A 761 -16.32 0.22 4.77
CA LEU A 761 -17.64 -0.40 4.61
C LEU A 761 -18.68 0.71 4.42
N LEU A 762 -19.62 0.52 3.50
CA LEU A 762 -20.72 1.44 3.22
C LEU A 762 -21.97 0.66 2.86
N THR A 763 -23.12 1.04 3.41
CA THR A 763 -24.43 0.57 2.98
C THR A 763 -25.21 1.71 2.32
N VAL A 764 -25.81 1.44 1.16
CA VAL A 764 -26.70 2.38 0.46
C VAL A 764 -28.06 1.74 0.21
N HIS A 765 -29.12 2.53 0.34
CA HIS A 765 -30.51 2.06 0.24
C HIS A 765 -31.43 3.06 -0.47
N GLY A 766 -32.49 2.55 -1.06
CA GLY A 766 -33.62 3.36 -1.52
C GLY A 766 -34.70 3.46 -0.45
N TYR A 767 -35.34 4.63 -0.31
CA TYR A 767 -36.48 4.77 0.61
C TYR A 767 -37.69 3.90 0.24
N TYR A 768 -37.85 3.56 -1.04
CA TYR A 768 -39.02 2.84 -1.58
C TYR A 768 -38.74 1.37 -1.89
N ASP A 769 -37.59 0.87 -1.41
CA ASP A 769 -37.19 -0.52 -1.56
C ASP A 769 -38.03 -1.42 -0.63
N THR A 770 -38.97 -2.18 -1.21
CA THR A 770 -39.76 -3.16 -0.45
C THR A 770 -39.20 -4.58 -0.55
N ALA A 771 -38.20 -4.82 -1.40
CA ALA A 771 -37.48 -6.09 -1.47
C ALA A 771 -36.54 -6.25 -0.27
N THR A 772 -35.77 -5.19 0.03
CA THR A 772 -34.85 -5.11 1.16
C THR A 772 -35.01 -3.76 1.87
N PRO A 773 -36.00 -3.61 2.77
CA PRO A 773 -36.27 -2.33 3.43
C PRO A 773 -35.07 -1.78 4.20
N PHE A 774 -34.75 -0.50 4.04
CA PHE A 774 -33.58 0.13 4.67
C PHE A 774 -33.55 -0.04 6.18
N TYR A 775 -34.71 0.03 6.84
CA TYR A 775 -34.80 -0.08 8.29
C TYR A 775 -34.54 -1.51 8.78
N ARG A 776 -34.78 -2.53 7.95
CA ARG A 776 -34.40 -3.92 8.26
C ARG A 776 -32.89 -4.02 8.39
N THR A 777 -32.15 -3.45 7.43
CA THR A 777 -30.69 -3.42 7.48
C THR A 777 -30.17 -2.67 8.70
N GLU A 778 -30.77 -1.54 9.09
CA GLU A 778 -30.37 -0.82 10.30
C GLU A 778 -30.57 -1.68 11.56
N LEU A 779 -31.68 -2.41 11.67
CA LEU A 779 -31.94 -3.35 12.77
C LEU A 779 -30.95 -4.52 12.76
N ASP A 780 -30.64 -5.07 11.59
CA ASP A 780 -29.68 -6.16 11.41
C ASP A 780 -28.29 -5.76 11.90
N LEU A 781 -27.80 -4.60 11.45
CA LEU A 781 -26.49 -4.08 11.84
C LEU A 781 -26.43 -3.69 13.33
N LYS A 782 -27.52 -3.14 13.88
CA LYS A 782 -27.62 -2.81 15.30
C LYS A 782 -27.64 -4.06 16.18
N GLY A 783 -28.19 -5.17 15.68
CA GLY A 783 -28.29 -6.44 16.40
C GLY A 783 -26.97 -7.18 16.58
N VAL A 784 -25.89 -6.74 15.93
CA VAL A 784 -24.58 -7.42 15.97
C VAL A 784 -23.57 -6.55 16.71
N GLU A 785 -23.25 -6.96 17.94
CA GLU A 785 -22.20 -6.33 18.75
C GLU A 785 -20.80 -6.70 18.24
N ILE A 786 -19.91 -5.70 18.12
CA ILE A 786 -18.50 -5.90 17.73
C ILE A 786 -17.51 -5.61 18.86
N ASP A 787 -17.94 -4.87 19.89
CA ASP A 787 -17.18 -4.68 21.13
C ASP A 787 -18.18 -4.64 22.30
N PRO A 788 -18.29 -5.72 23.10
CA PRO A 788 -19.25 -5.78 24.20
C PRO A 788 -18.89 -4.85 25.36
N VAL A 789 -17.62 -4.45 25.49
CA VAL A 789 -17.17 -3.51 26.55
C VAL A 789 -17.63 -2.10 26.21
N LYS A 790 -17.49 -1.68 24.95
CA LYS A 790 -17.92 -0.37 24.47
C LYS A 790 -19.37 -0.33 23.99
N LYS A 791 -20.03 -1.49 23.91
CA LYS A 791 -21.37 -1.68 23.34
C LYS A 791 -21.49 -1.12 21.92
N THR A 792 -20.42 -1.22 21.13
CA THR A 792 -20.46 -0.82 19.72
C THR A 792 -20.97 -1.96 18.87
N THR A 793 -21.80 -1.62 17.88
CA THR A 793 -22.46 -2.54 16.96
C THR A 793 -21.91 -2.37 15.54
N LEU A 794 -22.29 -3.25 14.61
CA LEU A 794 -21.98 -3.03 13.19
C LEU A 794 -22.60 -1.75 12.64
N LEU A 795 -23.73 -1.28 13.19
CA LEU A 795 -24.34 -0.02 12.74
C LEU A 795 -23.44 1.19 13.05
N ASP A 796 -22.67 1.15 14.12
CA ASP A 796 -21.69 2.19 14.44
C ASP A 796 -20.48 2.16 13.50
N ARG A 797 -20.21 1.01 12.87
CA ARG A 797 -19.05 0.77 12.00
C ARG A 797 -19.36 0.91 10.51
N ILE A 798 -20.62 0.78 10.12
CA ILE A 798 -21.08 0.74 8.72
C ILE A 798 -22.13 1.83 8.53
N PRO A 799 -21.76 2.97 7.93
CA PRO A 799 -22.71 4.02 7.58
C PRO A 799 -23.80 3.48 6.64
N VAL A 800 -25.06 3.77 6.98
CA VAL A 800 -26.23 3.52 6.12
C VAL A 800 -26.70 4.84 5.54
N LYS A 801 -26.79 4.93 4.21
CA LYS A 801 -27.23 6.13 3.49
C LYS A 801 -28.44 5.80 2.62
N ASN A 802 -29.48 6.62 2.71
CA ASN A 802 -30.74 6.41 2.00
C ASN A 802 -30.94 7.49 0.92
N PHE A 803 -31.57 7.11 -0.19
CA PHE A 803 -31.74 7.96 -1.35
C PHE A 803 -33.16 7.87 -1.93
N GLU A 804 -33.55 8.89 -2.72
CA GLU A 804 -34.85 8.93 -3.40
C GLU A 804 -34.91 7.90 -4.55
N GLY A 805 -35.11 6.63 -4.22
CA GLY A 805 -35.19 5.51 -5.15
C GLY A 805 -35.70 4.24 -4.47
N GLY A 806 -35.93 3.20 -5.26
CA GLY A 806 -36.15 1.84 -4.78
C GLY A 806 -34.84 1.06 -4.59
N HIS A 807 -34.93 -0.27 -4.70
CA HIS A 807 -33.87 -1.25 -4.64
C HIS A 807 -32.72 -0.96 -5.61
N MET A 808 -33.09 -0.62 -6.86
CA MET A 808 -32.15 -0.19 -7.89
C MET A 808 -32.03 1.33 -7.83
N ILE A 809 -31.34 1.87 -6.80
CA ILE A 809 -31.35 3.31 -6.47
C ILE A 809 -31.01 4.17 -7.71
N TYR A 810 -30.09 3.68 -8.55
CA TYR A 810 -29.61 4.35 -9.75
C TYR A 810 -30.64 4.47 -10.90
N TYR A 811 -31.81 3.83 -10.81
CA TYR A 811 -32.92 4.05 -11.74
C TYR A 811 -33.55 5.44 -11.58
N SER A 812 -33.40 6.06 -10.41
CA SER A 812 -33.93 7.39 -10.11
C SER A 812 -32.90 8.47 -10.43
N GLU A 813 -33.19 9.36 -11.38
CA GLU A 813 -32.25 10.43 -11.76
C GLU A 813 -31.93 11.36 -10.57
N LYS A 814 -32.91 11.59 -9.70
CA LYS A 814 -32.71 12.41 -8.48
C LYS A 814 -31.72 11.81 -7.49
N ALA A 815 -31.59 10.48 -7.48
CA ALA A 815 -30.68 9.80 -6.55
C ALA A 815 -29.24 9.72 -7.06
N ARG A 816 -29.01 9.89 -8.37
CA ARG A 816 -27.70 9.63 -9.00
C ARG A 816 -26.59 10.51 -8.46
N GLU A 817 -26.75 11.84 -8.52
CA GLU A 817 -25.70 12.77 -8.06
C GLU A 817 -25.41 12.61 -6.54
N PRO A 818 -26.41 12.54 -5.63
CA PRO A 818 -26.14 12.29 -4.21
C PRO A 818 -25.47 10.93 -3.95
N LEU A 819 -25.87 9.87 -4.66
CA LEU A 819 -25.29 8.55 -4.51
C LEU A 819 -23.85 8.51 -5.03
N LYS A 820 -23.56 9.12 -6.18
CA LYS A 820 -22.20 9.28 -6.71
C LYS A 820 -21.32 10.04 -5.74
N ARG A 821 -21.81 11.15 -5.16
CA ARG A 821 -21.05 11.91 -4.16
C ARG A 821 -20.70 11.06 -2.93
N THR A 822 -21.66 10.26 -2.45
CA THR A 822 -21.43 9.33 -1.33
C THR A 822 -20.36 8.28 -1.68
N LEU A 823 -20.37 7.77 -2.92
CA LEU A 823 -19.35 6.83 -3.39
C LEU A 823 -17.99 7.53 -3.55
N ASP A 824 -17.94 8.78 -4.01
CA ASP A 824 -16.71 9.56 -4.11
C ASP A 824 -16.08 9.76 -2.73
N GLU A 825 -16.86 10.19 -1.75
CA GLU A 825 -16.43 10.28 -0.35
C GLU A 825 -15.95 8.93 0.16
N PHE A 826 -16.65 7.85 -0.17
CA PHE A 826 -16.22 6.49 0.18
C PHE A 826 -14.89 6.12 -0.46
N TYR A 827 -14.62 6.41 -1.73
CA TYR A 827 -13.32 6.10 -2.35
C TYR A 827 -12.20 6.99 -1.83
N ASP A 828 -12.46 8.29 -1.64
CA ASP A 828 -11.47 9.29 -1.22
C ASP A 828 -11.11 9.19 0.27
N ALA A 829 -11.98 8.59 1.08
CA ALA A 829 -11.69 8.37 2.49
C ALA A 829 -10.39 7.55 2.66
N PRO A 830 -9.55 7.87 3.65
CA PRO A 830 -8.40 7.04 3.99
C PRO A 830 -8.85 5.63 4.43
N PRO A 831 -7.93 4.67 4.54
CA PRO A 831 -8.21 3.42 5.25
C PRO A 831 -8.83 3.71 6.62
N TYR A 832 -9.78 2.90 7.04
CA TYR A 832 -10.47 3.13 8.31
C TYR A 832 -9.46 3.08 9.47
N GLY A 833 -9.44 4.12 10.32
CA GLY A 833 -8.47 4.24 11.42
C GLY A 833 -8.69 3.20 12.53
N THR A 834 -7.66 2.92 13.34
CA THR A 834 -7.73 1.90 14.41
C THR A 834 -8.76 2.25 15.50
N GLY A 835 -9.91 1.59 15.45
CA GLY A 835 -10.81 1.43 16.58
C GLY A 835 -11.93 0.44 16.29
N PRO A 836 -12.48 -0.27 17.30
CA PRO A 836 -11.82 -0.84 18.47
C PRO A 836 -11.06 -2.14 18.12
N THR A 837 -10.18 -2.60 19.01
CA THR A 837 -9.60 -3.94 18.95
C THR A 837 -10.74 -4.96 19.01
N ILE A 838 -11.08 -5.59 17.88
CA ILE A 838 -12.03 -6.69 17.85
C ILE A 838 -11.40 -7.85 18.63
N VAL A 839 -12.00 -8.22 19.76
CA VAL A 839 -11.62 -9.44 20.48
C VAL A 839 -11.82 -10.60 19.50
N LYS A 840 -10.75 -11.36 19.24
CA LYS A 840 -10.75 -12.47 18.27
C LYS A 840 -12.03 -13.29 18.41
N ALA A 841 -12.77 -13.43 17.32
CA ALA A 841 -14.06 -14.10 17.20
C ALA A 841 -13.95 -15.62 17.36
N LEU A 842 -13.45 -16.10 18.50
CA LEU A 842 -13.50 -17.53 18.83
C LEU A 842 -14.75 -17.92 19.64
N ASP A 843 -15.49 -16.96 20.20
CA ASP A 843 -16.62 -17.24 21.11
C ASP A 843 -18.00 -16.72 20.64
N LEU A 844 -18.14 -16.23 19.40
CA LEU A 844 -19.44 -15.81 18.86
C LEU A 844 -20.22 -17.01 18.28
N VAL A 845 -20.56 -17.95 19.16
CA VAL A 845 -21.74 -18.81 19.01
C VAL A 845 -22.74 -18.34 20.07
N THR A 846 -24.00 -18.16 19.66
CA THR A 846 -25.18 -17.75 20.46
C THR A 846 -25.56 -16.26 20.48
N ALA A 847 -26.15 -15.78 19.37
CA ALA A 847 -27.33 -14.93 19.49
C ALA A 847 -28.54 -15.88 19.51
N ALA A 848 -28.95 -16.32 20.70
CA ALA A 848 -30.11 -17.18 20.88
C ALA A 848 -31.41 -16.46 20.46
N PRO A 849 -32.41 -17.17 19.92
CA PRO A 849 -33.75 -16.62 19.70
C PRO A 849 -34.39 -16.26 21.04
N VAL A 850 -35.04 -15.10 21.09
CA VAL A 850 -35.84 -14.66 22.24
C VAL A 850 -36.88 -15.75 22.56
N GLN A 851 -36.73 -16.39 23.72
CA GLN A 851 -37.53 -17.53 24.17
C GLN A 851 -39.02 -17.18 24.29
N GLY A 852 -39.86 -18.04 23.71
CA GLY A 852 -41.28 -18.17 24.01
C GLY A 852 -41.73 -19.62 23.91
N ALA A 853 -41.77 -20.29 25.07
CA ALA A 853 -42.31 -21.63 25.38
C ALA A 853 -41.51 -22.88 24.94
N PRO A 854 -41.44 -23.93 25.81
CA PRO A 854 -40.59 -25.11 25.61
C PRO A 854 -41.33 -26.25 24.89
N VAL A 855 -40.66 -26.90 23.93
CA VAL A 855 -41.06 -28.20 23.37
C VAL A 855 -39.79 -29.05 23.19
N PRO A 856 -39.83 -30.36 23.53
CA PRO A 856 -38.66 -31.08 24.04
C PRO A 856 -37.76 -31.70 22.97
N ALA A 857 -36.55 -32.02 23.43
CA ALA A 857 -35.44 -32.62 22.69
C ALA A 857 -35.81 -33.91 21.91
N VAL A 858 -35.36 -33.98 20.66
CA VAL A 858 -35.13 -35.25 19.94
C VAL A 858 -33.81 -35.14 19.16
N ALA A 859 -33.12 -36.28 19.14
CA ALA A 859 -31.70 -36.47 18.96
C ALA A 859 -31.14 -36.20 17.54
N LEU A 860 -29.85 -35.88 17.54
CA LEU A 860 -28.92 -35.87 16.41
C LEU A 860 -28.95 -37.19 15.61
N HIS A 861 -28.99 -37.06 14.28
CA HIS A 861 -28.30 -37.95 13.34
C HIS A 861 -27.71 -37.15 12.19
#